data_AF-Q4RY69-F1
#
_entry.id   AF-Q4RY69-F1
#
_cell.length_a   1.000
_cell.length_b   1.000
_cell.length_c   1.000
_cell.angle_alpha   90.00
_cell.angle_beta   90.00
_cell.angle_gamma   90.00
#
_symmetry.space_group_name_H-M   'P 1'
#
loop_
_entity.id
_entity.type
_entity.pdbx_description
1 polymer ?
#
loop_
_entity_poly.entity_id
_entity_poly.type
_entity_poly.pdbx_seq_one_letter_code
_entity_poly.pdbx_strand_id
1 'polypeptide(L)'
;VKIIKVCFLSNSSNLGKNFKLVRSEEGWTVGAVINAVLSSGCVGPDIKFKLSYGLLLKHLKSSENHWLHPDMSISELTQRYEQQHLEAEWRYDLRIRYIPSNFMEEFQDDRTTMLYFYLQVRSDYMHQYARKVSDGMALQLGCLEIRRFYKDMNPRGLEKKSNFELLEKDVGLDMFFPQELISSMKPKQLRRLIQQTFQGYSTLNQEQCMIKFFSTLSQCYSFTQERFACQLAHGWNITIDLVIGSDGISQQNENSSATHLATPSQVRSITCSTESDGRALLTVNIEGGKEPLSVYASSLAVAENMADLIDGYCRLEGSSETSLIIRPNKGRATRQKLPDIPKCNIFFYFRDGPSGPGGDSDIYCEIIEGKESTGSNEKYKISRDDIIVGQILGEGFFGEVHNGVYKTQTGENLSVAIKTCKNCSADVKEKFLSEASVMKNLDHPHIVRLIGVIEADPVWIVMELYEHGELGKYLVEQQYSLTTVMLITYCLQICKALAYLEGLNVVHRDIAVRNILVASPLCVKLGDFGLSRYIEEEEYYKASASRLPIKWMAPESINFRRFTTASDVWMFGVCVWEIFSMAQQPFFWLENSQVIDQLESGIRLPKPQLCPPTVYSLVSSCWSHEPHLRPQFSHLACSLSEIHRMESEQELGARGCRSRPNSAMFDPNSTEAPPKVAHRAHRRETLTLYTAGYFSIMKTFPDGQRHINDFFLLSTQALQTPGQYTSTNNSMHSTGVFLPFSLLFTRTKMIFKSSHTNKHSLPLCATVHVEDTLQRQRMEMMMDKKWLEREERQMTPPLSPKDRPPEKPPMPATISKPRPTAELDRAGDEVYTGVMAMVKQVVQLKNDITTLPSSEYPNSVKALGVTLRSLIQKVDEILPSLHHSVTTEIEGTKKLLNKDLGELISKMRLAQQNTVTSLKEDCQRQMLAAAHTLALDCKNLLDAVDQARVRANLARPR
;
A
#
# COMPACT_ATOMS: atom_id res chain seq x y z
N VAL A 1 23.24 -8.89 26.15
CA VAL A 1 22.37 -8.55 25.01
C VAL A 1 21.97 -9.84 24.31
N LYS A 2 20.69 -10.05 24.07
CA LYS A 2 20.15 -11.21 23.34
C LYS A 2 19.11 -10.73 22.33
N ILE A 3 19.08 -11.28 21.12
CA ILE A 3 18.06 -10.97 20.11
C ILE A 3 16.99 -12.06 20.19
N ILE A 4 15.72 -11.68 20.35
CA ILE A 4 14.59 -12.61 20.43
C ILE A 4 13.71 -12.42 19.20
N LYS A 5 13.41 -13.52 18.48
CA LYS A 5 12.50 -13.52 17.35
C LYS A 5 11.06 -13.75 17.81
N VAL A 6 10.30 -12.67 18.02
CA VAL A 6 8.89 -12.72 18.41
C VAL A 6 8.03 -12.75 17.15
N CYS A 7 7.37 -13.88 16.90
CA CYS A 7 6.37 -14.01 15.85
C CYS A 7 5.04 -13.37 16.28
N PHE A 8 4.30 -12.81 15.35
CA PHE A 8 2.99 -12.19 15.60
C PHE A 8 2.03 -12.37 14.42
N LEU A 9 0.74 -12.20 14.68
CA LEU A 9 -0.31 -12.26 13.67
C LEU A 9 -0.49 -10.88 13.03
N SER A 10 -0.60 -10.87 11.71
CA SER A 10 -1.04 -9.71 10.92
C SER A 10 -2.25 -10.12 10.09
N ASN A 11 -2.86 -9.17 9.39
CA ASN A 11 -4.00 -9.43 8.50
C ASN A 11 -3.65 -10.30 7.27
N SER A 12 -2.41 -10.78 7.18
CA SER A 12 -1.83 -11.34 5.97
C SER A 12 -2.36 -12.71 5.57
N SER A 13 -2.17 -13.00 4.29
CA SER A 13 -2.23 -14.34 3.71
C SER A 13 -1.31 -15.36 4.43
N ASN A 14 -0.27 -14.88 5.12
CA ASN A 14 0.76 -15.70 5.77
C ASN A 14 0.62 -15.70 7.30
N LEU A 15 -0.56 -16.13 7.79
CA LEU A 15 -0.84 -16.32 9.22
C LEU A 15 0.32 -17.03 9.94
N GLY A 16 0.98 -16.32 10.86
CA GLY A 16 2.08 -16.86 11.67
C GLY A 16 3.47 -16.86 11.03
N LYS A 17 3.71 -16.19 9.89
CA LYS A 17 5.08 -15.99 9.36
C LYS A 17 5.72 -14.64 9.73
N ASN A 18 4.92 -13.61 10.05
CA ASN A 18 5.45 -12.30 10.46
C ASN A 18 6.17 -12.41 11.82
N PHE A 19 7.27 -11.67 11.97
CA PHE A 19 8.04 -11.61 13.20
C PHE A 19 8.77 -10.28 13.36
N LYS A 20 9.11 -9.95 14.60
CA LYS A 20 10.04 -8.88 14.94
C LYS A 20 11.25 -9.45 15.67
N LEU A 21 12.44 -8.97 15.32
CA LEU A 21 13.64 -9.18 16.12
C LEU A 21 13.67 -8.11 17.21
N VAL A 22 13.79 -8.55 18.47
CA VAL A 22 13.82 -7.67 19.65
C VAL A 22 15.17 -7.82 20.33
N ARG A 23 15.96 -6.76 20.30
CA ARG A 23 17.26 -6.68 21.00
C ARG A 23 17.01 -6.37 22.48
N SER A 24 17.13 -7.40 23.32
CA SER A 24 17.01 -7.29 24.77
C SER A 24 18.33 -6.92 25.45
N GLU A 25 18.28 -6.03 26.42
CA GLU A 25 19.42 -5.61 27.23
C GLU A 25 19.57 -6.47 28.49
N GLU A 26 20.54 -6.14 29.34
CA GLU A 26 20.74 -6.82 30.62
C GLU A 26 19.66 -6.40 31.64
N GLY A 27 19.05 -7.37 32.32
CA GLY A 27 17.97 -7.12 33.29
C GLY A 27 16.56 -6.98 32.71
N TRP A 28 16.37 -7.05 31.39
CA TRP A 28 15.03 -7.03 30.78
C TRP A 28 14.16 -8.24 31.21
N THR A 29 12.84 -8.03 31.21
CA THR A 29 11.82 -9.06 31.45
C THR A 29 11.04 -9.41 30.18
N VAL A 30 10.24 -10.48 30.23
CA VAL A 30 9.30 -10.84 29.16
C VAL A 30 8.28 -9.72 28.92
N GLY A 31 7.80 -9.06 29.97
CA GLY A 31 6.92 -7.88 29.86
C GLY A 31 7.56 -6.71 29.10
N ALA A 32 8.87 -6.50 29.26
CA ALA A 32 9.60 -5.50 28.46
C ALA A 32 9.66 -5.89 26.97
N VAL A 33 9.89 -7.17 26.66
CA VAL A 33 9.88 -7.68 25.27
C VAL A 33 8.50 -7.55 24.62
N ILE A 34 7.41 -7.90 25.34
CA ILE A 34 6.03 -7.69 24.86
C ILE A 34 5.78 -6.21 24.55
N ASN A 35 6.11 -5.31 25.48
CA ASN A 35 5.94 -3.87 25.30
C ASN A 35 6.78 -3.29 24.15
N ALA A 36 7.99 -3.81 23.92
CA ALA A 36 8.85 -3.41 22.81
C ALA A 36 8.29 -3.85 21.43
N VAL A 37 7.58 -4.97 21.35
CA VAL A 37 6.86 -5.36 20.13
C VAL A 37 5.64 -4.46 19.92
N LEU A 38 4.73 -4.43 20.91
CA LEU A 38 3.47 -3.67 20.83
C LEU A 38 3.69 -2.18 20.54
N SER A 39 4.62 -1.54 21.23
CA SER A 39 4.86 -0.09 21.13
C SER A 39 5.65 0.32 19.89
N SER A 40 5.98 -0.63 19.01
CA SER A 40 6.76 -0.39 17.78
C SER A 40 5.93 -0.40 16.49
N GLY A 41 4.60 -0.38 16.61
CA GLY A 41 3.66 -0.27 15.48
C GLY A 41 3.51 -1.52 14.62
N CYS A 42 4.42 -2.50 14.67
CA CYS A 42 4.38 -3.68 13.79
C CYS A 42 3.17 -4.61 14.01
N VAL A 43 2.44 -4.46 15.12
CA VAL A 43 1.18 -5.15 15.42
C VAL A 43 -0.05 -4.33 14.98
N GLY A 44 0.15 -3.02 14.76
CA GLY A 44 -0.86 -1.99 14.49
C GLY A 44 -0.74 -0.79 15.44
N PRO A 45 -1.40 0.34 15.13
CA PRO A 45 -1.36 1.56 15.94
C PRO A 45 -2.27 1.50 17.19
N ASP A 46 -2.18 2.51 18.05
CA ASP A 46 -3.15 2.86 19.10
C ASP A 46 -3.55 1.77 20.12
N ILE A 47 -2.68 0.77 20.34
CA ILE A 47 -2.92 -0.34 21.27
C ILE A 47 -3.04 0.18 22.72
N LYS A 48 -4.25 0.09 23.27
CA LYS A 48 -4.63 0.44 24.65
C LYS A 48 -4.51 -0.77 25.57
N PHE A 49 -5.05 -1.92 25.16
CA PHE A 49 -5.18 -3.12 26.01
C PHE A 49 -3.91 -3.97 26.08
N LYS A 50 -2.76 -3.33 26.35
CA LYS A 50 -1.44 -4.00 26.40
C LYS A 50 -1.38 -5.15 27.42
N LEU A 51 -2.14 -5.06 28.52
CA LEU A 51 -2.22 -6.11 29.54
C LEU A 51 -2.92 -7.40 29.07
N SER A 52 -3.70 -7.37 27.99
CA SER A 52 -4.34 -8.57 27.42
C SER A 52 -3.37 -9.48 26.67
N TYR A 53 -2.16 -9.00 26.35
CA TYR A 53 -1.15 -9.73 25.60
C TYR A 53 -0.20 -10.53 26.52
N GLY A 54 0.12 -11.76 26.09
CA GLY A 54 1.14 -12.63 26.67
C GLY A 54 2.07 -13.18 25.59
N LEU A 55 3.18 -13.79 26.01
CA LEU A 55 4.16 -14.40 25.11
C LEU A 55 4.15 -15.92 25.29
N LEU A 56 3.81 -16.65 24.24
CA LEU A 56 3.75 -18.11 24.24
C LEU A 56 5.02 -18.70 23.62
N LEU A 57 5.82 -19.40 24.42
CA LEU A 57 6.95 -20.20 23.97
C LEU A 57 6.47 -21.60 23.58
N LYS A 58 6.74 -21.99 22.33
CA LYS A 58 6.40 -23.31 21.78
C LYS A 58 7.66 -24.06 21.39
N HIS A 59 7.73 -25.33 21.74
CA HIS A 59 8.72 -26.23 21.15
C HIS A 59 8.22 -26.72 19.78
N LEU A 60 9.05 -26.67 18.75
CA LEU A 60 8.67 -27.02 17.37
C LEU A 60 8.68 -28.53 17.09
N LYS A 61 9.13 -29.35 18.04
CA LYS A 61 9.28 -30.82 17.89
C LYS A 61 8.43 -31.64 18.86
N SER A 62 7.75 -31.02 19.83
CA SER A 62 6.84 -31.68 20.77
C SER A 62 5.54 -30.89 20.91
N SER A 63 4.61 -31.34 21.75
CA SER A 63 3.41 -30.59 22.10
C SER A 63 3.61 -29.61 23.26
N GLU A 64 4.85 -29.31 23.63
CA GLU A 64 5.18 -28.48 24.80
C GLU A 64 5.01 -26.98 24.51
N ASN A 65 4.27 -26.33 25.40
CA ASN A 65 3.82 -24.95 25.31
C ASN A 65 3.99 -24.33 26.71
N HIS A 66 4.71 -23.22 26.80
CA HIS A 66 4.95 -22.48 28.03
C HIS A 66 4.54 -21.02 27.84
N TRP A 67 3.53 -20.57 28.59
CA TRP A 67 3.23 -19.16 28.69
C TRP A 67 4.27 -18.48 29.58
N LEU A 68 4.95 -17.49 29.00
CA LEU A 68 6.05 -16.81 29.65
C LEU A 68 5.50 -15.64 30.48
N HIS A 69 5.50 -15.84 31.81
CA HIS A 69 5.03 -14.86 32.78
C HIS A 69 5.74 -13.51 32.61
N PRO A 70 5.04 -12.36 32.61
CA PRO A 70 5.64 -11.05 32.31
C PRO A 70 6.84 -10.66 33.16
N ASP A 71 6.90 -11.09 34.44
CA ASP A 71 7.98 -10.76 35.38
C ASP A 71 9.18 -11.72 35.25
N MET A 72 9.11 -12.74 34.39
CA MET A 72 10.25 -13.60 34.08
C MET A 72 11.39 -12.80 33.42
N SER A 73 12.60 -12.92 33.96
CA SER A 73 13.78 -12.27 33.37
C SER A 73 14.25 -13.00 32.11
N ILE A 74 14.85 -12.29 31.15
CA ILE A 74 15.38 -12.91 29.92
C ILE A 74 16.56 -13.86 30.23
N SER A 75 17.28 -13.66 31.34
CA SER A 75 18.26 -14.60 31.87
C SER A 75 17.62 -15.89 32.41
N GLU A 76 16.52 -15.79 33.18
CA GLU A 76 15.75 -16.95 33.67
C GLU A 76 15.17 -17.76 32.51
N LEU A 77 14.55 -17.10 31.53
CA LEU A 77 14.06 -17.68 30.26
C LEU A 77 15.16 -18.50 29.54
N THR A 78 16.31 -17.87 29.32
CA THR A 78 17.45 -18.49 28.61
C THR A 78 17.99 -19.69 29.39
N GLN A 79 18.17 -19.55 30.71
CA GLN A 79 18.63 -20.65 31.57
C GLN A 79 17.63 -21.81 31.63
N ARG A 80 16.33 -21.51 31.63
CA ARG A 80 15.29 -22.49 31.91
C ARG A 80 14.92 -23.36 30.70
N TYR A 81 14.85 -22.79 29.49
CA TYR A 81 14.33 -23.50 28.31
C TYR A 81 15.39 -23.70 27.21
N GLU A 82 16.24 -22.70 26.96
CA GLU A 82 17.23 -22.73 25.85
C GLU A 82 18.56 -23.39 26.21
N GLN A 83 18.83 -23.66 27.49
CA GLN A 83 19.96 -24.52 27.87
C GLN A 83 19.65 -26.02 27.68
N GLN A 84 18.39 -26.39 27.42
CA GLN A 84 17.96 -27.78 27.26
C GLN A 84 17.80 -28.18 25.78
N HIS A 85 17.52 -27.21 24.91
CA HIS A 85 17.17 -27.39 23.50
C HIS A 85 17.75 -26.25 22.64
N LEU A 86 18.01 -26.49 21.36
CA LEU A 86 18.59 -25.47 20.48
C LEU A 86 17.61 -24.31 20.27
N GLU A 87 18.10 -23.08 20.20
CA GLU A 87 17.26 -21.88 20.03
C GLU A 87 16.34 -21.97 18.79
N ALA A 88 16.81 -22.61 17.71
CA ALA A 88 16.02 -22.84 16.49
C ALA A 88 14.92 -23.92 16.62
N GLU A 89 14.86 -24.65 17.74
CA GLU A 89 13.77 -25.57 18.08
C GLU A 89 12.64 -24.85 18.84
N TRP A 90 12.87 -23.63 19.31
CA TRP A 90 11.91 -22.79 20.01
C TRP A 90 11.25 -21.76 19.10
N ARG A 91 10.01 -21.39 19.44
CA ARG A 91 9.27 -20.31 18.77
C ARG A 91 8.50 -19.48 19.78
N TYR A 92 8.68 -18.18 19.72
CA TYR A 92 7.95 -17.19 20.51
C TYR A 92 6.76 -16.67 19.68
N ASP A 93 5.52 -16.88 20.12
CA ASP A 93 4.31 -16.29 19.53
C ASP A 93 3.72 -15.25 20.50
N LEU A 94 3.63 -13.98 20.07
CA LEU A 94 2.83 -12.96 20.76
C LEU A 94 1.34 -13.29 20.58
N ARG A 95 0.58 -13.35 21.68
CA ARG A 95 -0.83 -13.74 21.67
C ARG A 95 -1.65 -12.94 22.68
N ILE A 96 -2.94 -12.76 22.41
CA ILE A 96 -3.89 -12.28 23.42
C ILE A 96 -4.30 -13.50 24.27
N ARG A 97 -4.23 -13.36 25.60
CA ARG A 97 -4.55 -14.43 26.55
C ARG A 97 -5.61 -14.01 27.57
N TYR A 98 -5.47 -12.81 28.12
CA TYR A 98 -6.32 -12.32 29.19
C TYR A 98 -7.41 -11.43 28.58
N ILE A 99 -8.61 -11.98 28.43
CA ILE A 99 -9.68 -11.43 27.59
C ILE A 99 -10.76 -10.84 28.51
N PRO A 100 -11.04 -9.52 28.46
CA PRO A 100 -12.03 -8.92 29.35
C PRO A 100 -13.43 -9.53 29.24
N SER A 101 -14.24 -9.41 30.29
CA SER A 101 -15.60 -9.98 30.33
C SER A 101 -16.50 -9.40 29.25
N ASN A 102 -16.32 -8.12 28.89
CA ASN A 102 -17.03 -7.46 27.80
C ASN A 102 -16.10 -7.05 26.64
N PHE A 103 -15.17 -7.93 26.25
CA PHE A 103 -14.16 -7.64 25.21
C PHE A 103 -14.73 -7.11 23.89
N MET A 104 -16.00 -7.41 23.55
CA MET A 104 -16.64 -6.91 22.32
C MET A 104 -16.90 -5.40 22.36
N GLU A 105 -17.19 -4.84 23.54
CA GLU A 105 -17.37 -3.40 23.77
C GLU A 105 -16.04 -2.75 24.14
N GLU A 106 -15.26 -3.37 25.05
CA GLU A 106 -13.98 -2.84 25.51
C GLU A 106 -12.95 -2.69 24.38
N PHE A 107 -12.79 -3.70 23.52
CA PHE A 107 -11.88 -3.60 22.37
C PHE A 107 -12.50 -2.81 21.19
N GLN A 108 -13.73 -2.30 21.26
CA GLN A 108 -14.31 -1.51 20.16
C GLN A 108 -13.49 -0.23 19.90
N ASP A 109 -13.02 0.38 20.98
CA ASP A 109 -12.14 1.55 20.98
C ASP A 109 -10.65 1.20 20.74
N ASP A 110 -10.28 -0.08 20.65
CA ASP A 110 -8.95 -0.59 20.31
C ASP A 110 -9.05 -1.57 19.14
N ARG A 111 -9.27 -0.98 17.95
CA ARG A 111 -9.43 -1.72 16.69
C ARG A 111 -8.25 -2.64 16.38
N THR A 112 -7.05 -2.32 16.85
CA THR A 112 -5.85 -3.15 16.68
C THR A 112 -5.94 -4.41 17.53
N THR A 113 -6.24 -4.28 18.83
CA THR A 113 -6.45 -5.44 19.72
C THR A 113 -7.64 -6.29 19.25
N MET A 114 -8.76 -5.67 18.85
CA MET A 114 -9.93 -6.38 18.28
C MET A 114 -9.56 -7.20 17.03
N LEU A 115 -8.83 -6.60 16.08
CA LEU A 115 -8.40 -7.29 14.86
C LEU A 115 -7.36 -8.38 15.15
N TYR A 116 -6.43 -8.14 16.08
CA TYR A 116 -5.44 -9.14 16.49
C TYR A 116 -6.12 -10.36 17.13
N PHE A 117 -7.09 -10.13 18.01
CA PHE A 117 -7.87 -11.20 18.64
C PHE A 117 -8.69 -11.98 17.61
N TYR A 118 -9.33 -11.28 16.66
CA TYR A 118 -10.03 -11.91 15.54
C TYR A 118 -9.11 -12.83 14.73
N LEU A 119 -7.93 -12.34 14.34
CA LEU A 119 -6.95 -13.11 13.55
C LEU A 119 -6.43 -14.33 14.34
N GLN A 120 -6.27 -14.19 15.65
CA GLN A 120 -5.90 -15.31 16.54
C GLN A 120 -6.99 -16.39 16.56
N VAL A 121 -8.23 -16.01 16.86
CA VAL A 121 -9.36 -16.94 16.95
C VAL A 121 -9.64 -17.59 15.58
N ARG A 122 -9.52 -16.86 14.47
CA ARG A 122 -9.58 -17.42 13.11
C ARG A 122 -8.44 -18.43 12.86
N SER A 123 -7.22 -18.11 13.26
CA SER A 123 -6.07 -19.01 13.07
C SER A 123 -6.22 -20.31 13.87
N ASP A 124 -6.61 -20.22 15.14
CA ASP A 124 -6.84 -21.38 16.00
C ASP A 124 -8.02 -22.24 15.48
N TYR A 125 -9.10 -21.59 15.00
CA TYR A 125 -10.21 -22.26 14.32
C TYR A 125 -9.71 -23.09 13.12
N MET A 126 -8.99 -22.47 12.17
CA MET A 126 -8.52 -23.14 10.94
C MET A 126 -7.61 -24.34 11.25
N HIS A 127 -6.72 -24.24 12.24
CA HIS A 127 -5.76 -25.29 12.55
C HIS A 127 -6.31 -26.43 13.44
N GLN A 128 -7.28 -26.15 14.32
CA GLN A 128 -7.67 -27.09 15.39
C GLN A 128 -9.14 -27.52 15.36
N TYR A 129 -10.05 -26.63 14.93
CA TYR A 129 -11.50 -26.79 15.11
C TYR A 129 -12.32 -26.84 13.81
N ALA A 130 -11.78 -26.41 12.66
CA ALA A 130 -12.51 -26.38 11.41
C ALA A 130 -12.99 -27.78 10.95
N ARG A 131 -12.24 -28.84 11.28
CA ARG A 131 -12.63 -30.26 11.12
C ARG A 131 -13.71 -30.78 12.09
N LYS A 132 -14.16 -29.94 13.04
CA LYS A 132 -15.19 -30.27 14.06
C LYS A 132 -16.51 -29.52 13.85
N VAL A 133 -16.55 -28.53 12.96
CA VAL A 133 -17.79 -27.80 12.61
C VAL A 133 -18.48 -28.43 11.41
N SER A 134 -19.75 -28.11 11.18
CA SER A 134 -20.47 -28.56 9.99
C SER A 134 -20.09 -27.75 8.75
N ASP A 135 -20.22 -28.35 7.56
CA ASP A 135 -20.02 -27.67 6.26
C ASP A 135 -20.75 -26.32 6.18
N GLY A 136 -21.97 -26.25 6.72
CA GLY A 136 -22.77 -25.02 6.77
C GLY A 136 -22.12 -23.93 7.62
N MET A 137 -21.59 -24.26 8.79
CA MET A 137 -20.88 -23.30 9.66
C MET A 137 -19.52 -22.92 9.06
N ALA A 138 -18.79 -23.86 8.46
CA ALA A 138 -17.54 -23.57 7.76
C ALA A 138 -17.76 -22.63 6.55
N LEU A 139 -18.83 -22.84 5.79
CA LEU A 139 -19.28 -21.91 4.73
C LEU A 139 -19.60 -20.52 5.28
N GLN A 140 -20.30 -20.42 6.42
CA GLN A 140 -20.63 -19.14 7.06
C GLN A 140 -19.38 -18.38 7.52
N LEU A 141 -18.50 -19.04 8.28
CA LEU A 141 -17.28 -18.45 8.82
C LEU A 141 -16.32 -18.01 7.69
N GLY A 142 -16.16 -18.82 6.65
CA GLY A 142 -15.34 -18.45 5.48
C GLY A 142 -15.94 -17.33 4.63
N CYS A 143 -17.26 -17.28 4.46
CA CYS A 143 -17.92 -16.15 3.77
C CYS A 143 -17.83 -14.84 4.57
N LEU A 144 -17.85 -14.91 5.91
CA LEU A 144 -17.57 -13.76 6.78
C LEU A 144 -16.13 -13.28 6.63
N GLU A 145 -15.15 -14.18 6.57
CA GLU A 145 -13.76 -13.80 6.30
C GLU A 145 -13.60 -13.18 4.90
N ILE A 146 -14.21 -13.75 3.85
CA ILE A 146 -14.17 -13.14 2.50
C ILE A 146 -14.73 -11.70 2.54
N ARG A 147 -15.83 -11.45 3.26
CA ARG A 147 -16.42 -10.10 3.39
C ARG A 147 -15.55 -9.15 4.21
N ARG A 148 -14.87 -9.63 5.26
CA ARG A 148 -13.96 -8.84 6.12
C ARG A 148 -12.62 -8.54 5.45
N PHE A 149 -12.06 -9.54 4.75
CA PHE A 149 -10.80 -9.46 4.02
C PHE A 149 -10.95 -8.55 2.81
N TYR A 150 -11.92 -8.84 1.93
CA TYR A 150 -12.31 -7.96 0.83
C TYR A 150 -13.33 -6.89 1.28
N LYS A 151 -12.99 -6.15 2.34
CA LYS A 151 -13.81 -5.09 2.96
C LYS A 151 -14.45 -4.11 1.96
N ASP A 152 -13.75 -3.87 0.85
CA ASP A 152 -14.10 -2.92 -0.20
C ASP A 152 -14.81 -3.52 -1.42
N MET A 153 -15.05 -4.83 -1.47
CA MET A 153 -15.73 -5.48 -2.58
C MET A 153 -17.21 -5.09 -2.64
N ASN A 154 -17.73 -4.82 -3.84
CA ASN A 154 -19.16 -4.62 -4.09
C ASN A 154 -19.98 -5.80 -3.49
N PRO A 155 -21.16 -5.60 -2.88
CA PRO A 155 -22.00 -6.70 -2.38
C PRO A 155 -22.26 -7.83 -3.40
N ARG A 156 -22.40 -7.52 -4.69
CA ARG A 156 -22.54 -8.51 -5.78
C ARG A 156 -21.20 -8.99 -6.36
N GLY A 157 -20.10 -8.75 -5.65
CA GLY A 157 -18.74 -8.93 -6.16
C GLY A 157 -18.40 -10.36 -6.57
N LEU A 158 -18.90 -11.36 -5.84
CA LEU A 158 -18.70 -12.78 -6.15
C LEU A 158 -19.69 -13.33 -7.21
N GLU A 159 -20.72 -12.58 -7.61
CA GLU A 159 -21.63 -12.99 -8.68
C GLU A 159 -20.93 -12.98 -10.04
N LYS A 160 -19.94 -12.10 -10.22
CA LYS A 160 -19.05 -12.09 -11.39
C LYS A 160 -18.16 -13.33 -11.40
N LYS A 161 -18.33 -14.18 -12.42
CA LYS A 161 -17.54 -15.40 -12.64
C LYS A 161 -16.02 -15.16 -12.56
N SER A 162 -15.52 -14.07 -13.14
CA SER A 162 -14.10 -13.66 -13.12
C SER A 162 -13.57 -13.46 -11.69
N ASN A 163 -14.36 -12.78 -10.85
CA ASN A 163 -13.97 -12.44 -9.49
C ASN A 163 -13.94 -13.68 -8.59
N PHE A 164 -14.84 -14.63 -8.82
CA PHE A 164 -14.77 -15.93 -8.15
C PHE A 164 -13.57 -16.74 -8.66
N GLU A 165 -13.25 -16.71 -9.94
CA GLU A 165 -12.12 -17.46 -10.50
C GLU A 165 -10.75 -16.91 -10.04
N LEU A 166 -10.65 -15.61 -9.76
CA LEU A 166 -9.53 -15.00 -9.03
C LEU A 166 -9.37 -15.59 -7.62
N LEU A 167 -10.47 -15.65 -6.86
CA LEU A 167 -10.50 -16.22 -5.51
C LEU A 167 -10.13 -17.72 -5.50
N GLU A 168 -10.64 -18.47 -6.48
CA GLU A 168 -10.51 -19.93 -6.59
C GLU A 168 -9.11 -20.38 -7.05
N LYS A 169 -8.38 -19.55 -7.81
CA LYS A 169 -7.09 -19.92 -8.42
C LYS A 169 -5.89 -19.14 -7.90
N ASP A 170 -6.03 -17.83 -7.77
CA ASP A 170 -4.90 -16.91 -7.60
C ASP A 170 -4.71 -16.49 -6.13
N VAL A 171 -5.72 -16.79 -5.29
CA VAL A 171 -5.71 -16.59 -3.84
C VAL A 171 -5.80 -17.92 -3.08
N GLY A 172 -6.58 -18.88 -3.59
CA GLY A 172 -6.87 -20.15 -2.95
C GLY A 172 -8.12 -20.07 -2.06
N LEU A 173 -9.00 -21.07 -2.16
CA LEU A 173 -10.17 -21.19 -1.27
C LEU A 173 -9.77 -21.62 0.15
N ASP A 174 -8.62 -22.28 0.30
CA ASP A 174 -8.05 -22.77 1.55
C ASP A 174 -7.58 -21.67 2.50
N MET A 175 -7.40 -20.45 1.99
CA MET A 175 -7.28 -19.24 2.81
C MET A 175 -8.55 -18.92 3.62
N PHE A 176 -9.72 -19.38 3.17
CA PHE A 176 -11.03 -19.01 3.71
C PHE A 176 -11.84 -20.20 4.26
N PHE A 177 -11.58 -21.41 3.77
CA PHE A 177 -12.36 -22.62 4.07
C PHE A 177 -11.43 -23.80 4.40
N PRO A 178 -11.83 -24.72 5.31
CA PRO A 178 -11.06 -25.94 5.56
C PRO A 178 -10.96 -26.83 4.33
N GLN A 179 -9.85 -27.56 4.20
CA GLN A 179 -9.60 -28.52 3.11
C GLN A 179 -10.65 -29.63 3.08
N GLU A 180 -11.21 -30.00 4.23
CA GLU A 180 -12.33 -30.92 4.38
C GLU A 180 -13.59 -30.45 3.62
N LEU A 181 -13.96 -29.16 3.73
CA LEU A 181 -15.09 -28.57 3.00
C LEU A 181 -14.78 -28.40 1.50
N ILE A 182 -13.53 -28.08 1.16
CA ILE A 182 -13.11 -27.90 -0.24
C ILE A 182 -13.12 -29.25 -0.98
N SER A 183 -12.71 -30.33 -0.31
CA SER A 183 -12.65 -31.68 -0.87
C SER A 183 -13.97 -32.46 -0.81
N SER A 184 -14.88 -32.14 0.11
CA SER A 184 -16.19 -32.82 0.23
C SER A 184 -17.14 -32.52 -0.94
N MET A 185 -16.95 -31.41 -1.67
CA MET A 185 -17.87 -30.94 -2.70
C MET A 185 -17.23 -30.71 -4.07
N LYS A 186 -17.99 -30.94 -5.14
CA LYS A 186 -17.55 -30.60 -6.51
C LYS A 186 -17.40 -29.06 -6.63
N PRO A 187 -16.34 -28.52 -7.28
CA PRO A 187 -16.11 -27.06 -7.32
C PRO A 187 -17.30 -26.22 -7.82
N LYS A 188 -18.06 -26.72 -8.80
CA LYS A 188 -19.29 -26.04 -9.29
C LYS A 188 -20.43 -25.98 -8.26
N GLN A 189 -20.46 -26.87 -7.28
CA GLN A 189 -21.41 -26.90 -6.17
C GLN A 189 -20.90 -25.98 -5.04
N LEU A 190 -19.64 -26.12 -4.64
CA LEU A 190 -18.99 -25.27 -3.64
C LEU A 190 -19.08 -23.79 -4.02
N ARG A 191 -18.76 -23.44 -5.27
CA ARG A 191 -18.91 -22.08 -5.84
C ARG A 191 -20.32 -21.51 -5.64
N ARG A 192 -21.36 -22.30 -5.94
CA ARG A 192 -22.76 -21.86 -5.78
C ARG A 192 -23.12 -21.62 -4.31
N LEU A 193 -22.69 -22.49 -3.42
CA LEU A 193 -22.94 -22.35 -1.98
C LEU A 193 -22.22 -21.12 -1.40
N ILE A 194 -20.94 -20.91 -1.75
CA ILE A 194 -20.21 -19.70 -1.34
C ILE A 194 -20.90 -18.43 -1.87
N GLN A 195 -21.33 -18.41 -3.13
CA GLN A 195 -22.07 -17.27 -3.70
C GLN A 195 -23.40 -17.01 -2.95
N GLN A 196 -24.17 -18.06 -2.63
CA GLN A 196 -25.44 -17.95 -1.90
C GLN A 196 -25.24 -17.51 -0.43
N THR A 197 -24.30 -18.11 0.29
CA THR A 197 -24.00 -17.75 1.69
C THR A 197 -23.42 -16.33 1.78
N PHE A 198 -22.54 -15.94 0.85
CA PHE A 198 -21.95 -14.60 0.83
C PHE A 198 -23.00 -13.49 0.64
N GLN A 199 -24.07 -13.70 -0.15
CA GLN A 199 -25.14 -12.70 -0.31
C GLN A 199 -25.72 -12.26 1.06
N GLY A 200 -25.89 -13.18 2.01
CA GLY A 200 -26.37 -12.90 3.37
C GLY A 200 -25.42 -12.10 4.28
N TYR A 201 -24.17 -11.90 3.86
CA TYR A 201 -23.17 -11.06 4.54
C TYR A 201 -22.67 -9.91 3.65
N SER A 202 -23.14 -9.83 2.41
CA SER A 202 -22.55 -9.01 1.35
C SER A 202 -22.46 -7.52 1.63
N THR A 203 -23.28 -6.99 2.54
CA THR A 203 -23.35 -5.58 2.96
C THR A 203 -22.64 -5.27 4.28
N LEU A 204 -22.12 -6.27 4.99
CA LEU A 204 -21.50 -6.07 6.31
C LEU A 204 -20.13 -5.38 6.21
N ASN A 205 -19.83 -4.50 7.18
CA ASN A 205 -18.51 -3.92 7.36
C ASN A 205 -17.56 -4.90 8.11
N GLN A 206 -16.27 -4.55 8.24
CA GLN A 206 -15.29 -5.44 8.88
C GLN A 206 -15.63 -5.79 10.33
N GLU A 207 -16.03 -4.80 11.13
CA GLU A 207 -16.38 -4.93 12.54
C GLU A 207 -17.59 -5.86 12.73
N GLN A 208 -18.64 -5.64 11.96
CA GLN A 208 -19.83 -6.50 11.89
C GLN A 208 -19.48 -7.93 11.47
N CYS A 209 -18.51 -8.12 10.55
CA CYS A 209 -18.03 -9.45 10.20
C CYS A 209 -17.26 -10.12 11.35
N MET A 210 -16.42 -9.39 12.09
CA MET A 210 -15.68 -9.93 13.24
C MET A 210 -16.64 -10.31 14.38
N ILE A 211 -17.54 -9.41 14.78
CA ILE A 211 -18.59 -9.67 15.78
C ILE A 211 -19.44 -10.87 15.36
N LYS A 212 -19.89 -10.91 14.10
CA LYS A 212 -20.73 -12.02 13.61
C LYS A 212 -19.97 -13.35 13.59
N PHE A 213 -18.69 -13.36 13.20
CA PHE A 213 -17.83 -14.54 13.24
C PHE A 213 -17.65 -15.06 14.67
N PHE A 214 -17.33 -14.18 15.64
CA PHE A 214 -17.26 -14.54 17.06
C PHE A 214 -18.58 -15.15 17.54
N SER A 215 -19.72 -14.53 17.24
CA SER A 215 -21.07 -15.00 17.62
C SER A 215 -21.53 -16.29 16.91
N THR A 216 -20.90 -16.65 15.78
CA THR A 216 -21.13 -17.91 15.07
C THR A 216 -20.26 -19.02 15.65
N LEU A 217 -18.97 -18.74 15.89
CA LEU A 217 -18.01 -19.71 16.42
C LEU A 217 -18.25 -20.05 17.91
N SER A 218 -18.73 -19.09 18.72
CA SER A 218 -19.02 -19.31 20.15
C SER A 218 -20.11 -20.35 20.43
N GLN A 219 -20.90 -20.70 19.41
CA GLN A 219 -21.93 -21.74 19.48
C GLN A 219 -21.36 -23.16 19.55
N CYS A 220 -20.08 -23.35 19.17
CA CYS A 220 -19.42 -24.65 19.14
C CYS A 220 -18.00 -24.67 19.76
N TYR A 221 -17.39 -23.50 19.99
CA TYR A 221 -16.06 -23.38 20.57
C TYR A 221 -15.94 -22.16 21.49
N SER A 222 -15.54 -22.38 22.75
CA SER A 222 -15.18 -21.29 23.66
C SER A 222 -13.74 -20.87 23.39
N PHE A 223 -13.56 -19.62 22.94
CA PHE A 223 -12.26 -18.98 22.70
C PHE A 223 -11.95 -17.86 23.72
N THR A 224 -12.80 -17.69 24.73
CA THR A 224 -12.65 -16.73 25.83
C THR A 224 -12.25 -17.38 27.16
N GLN A 225 -12.20 -18.72 27.22
CA GLN A 225 -11.89 -19.51 28.41
C GLN A 225 -10.92 -20.64 28.03
N GLU A 226 -9.88 -20.87 28.83
CA GLU A 226 -9.03 -22.07 28.72
C GLU A 226 -9.59 -23.18 29.63
N ARG A 227 -9.34 -24.45 29.28
CA ARG A 227 -9.78 -25.63 30.03
C ARG A 227 -8.63 -26.57 30.34
N PHE A 228 -8.56 -27.02 31.59
CA PHE A 228 -7.46 -27.85 32.10
C PHE A 228 -7.99 -29.09 32.83
N ALA A 229 -7.81 -30.26 32.22
CA ALA A 229 -8.04 -31.54 32.87
C ALA A 229 -7.03 -31.73 34.01
N CYS A 230 -7.53 -31.79 35.25
CA CYS A 230 -6.73 -31.90 36.47
C CYS A 230 -7.46 -32.76 37.51
N GLN A 231 -6.84 -33.03 38.66
CA GLN A 231 -7.45 -33.81 39.75
C GLN A 231 -7.54 -32.97 41.03
N LEU A 232 -8.68 -33.00 41.72
CA LEU A 232 -8.81 -32.34 43.03
C LEU A 232 -7.87 -33.01 44.06
N ALA A 233 -7.14 -32.21 44.83
CA ALA A 233 -6.23 -32.73 45.86
C ALA A 233 -6.94 -33.10 47.17
N HIS A 234 -8.15 -32.59 47.40
CA HIS A 234 -8.98 -32.86 48.57
C HIS A 234 -10.21 -33.69 48.16
N GLY A 235 -10.32 -34.92 48.68
CA GLY A 235 -11.43 -35.83 48.41
C GLY A 235 -11.00 -37.14 47.75
N TRP A 236 -11.91 -37.77 47.01
CA TRP A 236 -11.57 -38.84 46.08
C TRP A 236 -10.84 -38.24 44.86
N ASN A 237 -9.89 -38.97 44.27
CA ASN A 237 -9.11 -38.53 43.10
C ASN A 237 -9.95 -38.44 41.81
N ILE A 238 -10.88 -37.49 41.78
CA ILE A 238 -11.80 -37.24 40.66
C ILE A 238 -11.08 -36.31 39.67
N THR A 239 -10.98 -36.76 38.42
CA THR A 239 -10.55 -35.91 37.30
C THR A 239 -11.68 -34.93 36.97
N ILE A 240 -11.33 -33.65 36.83
CA ILE A 240 -12.24 -32.54 36.54
C ILE A 240 -11.65 -31.67 35.43
N ASP A 241 -12.49 -30.96 34.67
CA ASP A 241 -12.04 -29.84 33.85
C ASP A 241 -12.13 -28.55 34.68
N LEU A 242 -11.00 -27.90 34.93
CA LEU A 242 -10.97 -26.55 35.46
C LEU A 242 -11.08 -25.55 34.30
N VAL A 243 -12.15 -24.77 34.28
CA VAL A 243 -12.44 -23.74 33.28
C VAL A 243 -12.03 -22.39 33.87
N ILE A 244 -11.19 -21.64 33.15
CA ILE A 244 -10.64 -20.36 33.60
C ILE A 244 -10.87 -19.30 32.52
N GLY A 245 -11.47 -18.17 32.89
CA GLY A 245 -11.67 -17.02 32.02
C GLY A 245 -11.97 -15.75 32.83
N SER A 246 -12.55 -14.76 32.17
CA SER A 246 -12.99 -13.51 32.81
C SER A 246 -14.12 -13.70 33.83
N ASP A 247 -14.94 -14.75 33.70
CA ASP A 247 -15.90 -15.18 34.73
C ASP A 247 -15.24 -15.80 35.99
N GLY A 248 -13.90 -15.81 36.05
CA GLY A 248 -13.11 -16.42 37.11
C GLY A 248 -12.81 -17.91 36.88
N ILE A 249 -12.76 -18.65 37.98
CA ILE A 249 -12.42 -20.08 38.03
C ILE A 249 -13.70 -20.89 38.28
N SER A 250 -13.95 -21.91 37.45
CA SER A 250 -15.08 -22.81 37.58
C SER A 250 -14.67 -24.28 37.36
N GLN A 251 -15.31 -25.21 38.06
CA GLN A 251 -15.18 -26.65 37.83
C GLN A 251 -16.27 -27.15 36.88
N GLN A 252 -15.92 -28.01 35.92
CA GLN A 252 -16.87 -28.78 35.13
C GLN A 252 -16.54 -30.28 35.21
N ASN A 253 -17.58 -31.10 35.37
CA ASN A 253 -17.51 -32.55 35.22
C ASN A 253 -18.19 -32.94 33.88
N GLU A 254 -17.85 -34.09 33.31
CA GLU A 254 -18.24 -34.51 31.93
C GLU A 254 -19.74 -34.40 31.60
N ASN A 255 -20.63 -34.46 32.61
CA ASN A 255 -22.09 -34.41 32.45
C ASN A 255 -22.79 -33.35 33.33
N SER A 256 -22.07 -32.33 33.82
CA SER A 256 -22.66 -31.28 34.68
C SER A 256 -22.58 -29.87 34.08
N SER A 257 -23.45 -28.98 34.56
CA SER A 257 -23.21 -27.53 34.48
C SER A 257 -21.91 -27.18 35.21
N ALA A 258 -21.26 -26.10 34.79
CA ALA A 258 -20.09 -25.58 35.47
C ALA A 258 -20.48 -25.02 36.85
N THR A 259 -19.68 -25.33 37.87
CA THR A 259 -19.81 -24.83 39.24
C THR A 259 -18.73 -23.77 39.46
N HIS A 260 -19.14 -22.52 39.67
CA HIS A 260 -18.21 -21.42 39.95
C HIS A 260 -17.50 -21.64 41.30
N LEU A 261 -16.19 -21.35 41.34
CA LEU A 261 -15.35 -21.54 42.52
C LEU A 261 -14.83 -20.21 43.10
N ALA A 262 -14.39 -19.27 42.26
CA ALA A 262 -13.91 -17.94 42.67
C ALA A 262 -13.84 -16.94 41.51
N THR A 263 -14.08 -15.66 41.78
CA THR A 263 -13.73 -14.55 40.87
C THR A 263 -12.23 -14.18 41.01
N PRO A 264 -11.60 -13.51 40.02
CA PRO A 264 -10.18 -13.14 40.12
C PRO A 264 -9.92 -12.20 41.32
N SER A 265 -10.82 -11.25 41.56
CA SER A 265 -10.86 -10.39 42.76
C SER A 265 -10.84 -11.11 44.13
N GLN A 266 -11.20 -12.40 44.22
CA GLN A 266 -11.09 -13.19 45.45
C GLN A 266 -9.73 -13.90 45.62
N VAL A 267 -8.90 -13.97 44.59
CA VAL A 267 -7.59 -14.65 44.66
C VAL A 267 -6.62 -13.83 45.50
N ARG A 268 -5.85 -14.49 46.37
CA ARG A 268 -4.90 -13.83 47.30
C ARG A 268 -3.46 -14.33 47.15
N SER A 269 -3.25 -15.56 46.72
CA SER A 269 -1.92 -16.08 46.35
C SER A 269 -2.03 -17.35 45.52
N ILE A 270 -1.02 -17.59 44.68
CA ILE A 270 -0.92 -18.77 43.81
C ILE A 270 0.46 -19.43 44.05
N THR A 271 0.49 -20.75 44.20
CA THR A 271 1.73 -21.54 44.34
C THR A 271 1.70 -22.80 43.48
N CYS A 272 2.88 -23.19 42.97
CA CYS A 272 3.08 -24.44 42.24
C CYS A 272 4.23 -25.24 42.90
N SER A 273 4.00 -26.52 43.22
CA SER A 273 5.05 -27.48 43.60
C SER A 273 5.13 -28.64 42.60
N THR A 274 6.32 -29.24 42.47
CA THR A 274 6.53 -30.46 41.68
C THR A 274 6.49 -31.66 42.60
N GLU A 275 5.68 -32.66 42.26
CA GLU A 275 5.53 -33.89 43.04
C GLU A 275 6.48 -34.99 42.55
N SER A 276 6.77 -35.98 43.40
CA SER A 276 7.74 -37.04 43.10
C SER A 276 7.35 -37.99 41.97
N ASP A 277 6.10 -37.94 41.51
CA ASP A 277 5.56 -38.72 40.39
C ASP A 277 5.56 -37.97 39.04
N GLY A 278 6.07 -36.72 39.02
CA GLY A 278 6.13 -35.87 37.83
C GLY A 278 4.91 -34.97 37.61
N ARG A 279 3.82 -35.15 38.38
CA ARG A 279 2.72 -34.19 38.44
C ARG A 279 3.16 -32.92 39.16
N ALA A 280 2.31 -31.90 39.12
CA ALA A 280 2.50 -30.68 39.90
C ALA A 280 1.23 -30.27 40.62
N LEU A 281 1.36 -29.88 41.88
CA LEU A 281 0.27 -29.35 42.68
C LEU A 281 0.20 -27.83 42.48
N LEU A 282 -0.90 -27.35 41.91
CA LEU A 282 -1.29 -25.95 41.89
C LEU A 282 -2.17 -25.71 43.13
N THR A 283 -1.87 -24.67 43.90
CA THR A 283 -2.70 -24.23 45.03
C THR A 283 -3.01 -22.75 44.90
N VAL A 284 -4.31 -22.41 44.99
CA VAL A 284 -4.84 -21.06 44.84
C VAL A 284 -5.58 -20.69 46.13
N ASN A 285 -5.11 -19.66 46.81
CA ASN A 285 -5.71 -19.15 48.04
C ASN A 285 -6.83 -18.17 47.70
N ILE A 286 -8.03 -18.40 48.23
CA ILE A 286 -9.27 -17.70 47.87
C ILE A 286 -9.86 -17.07 49.13
N GLU A 287 -10.12 -15.77 49.09
CA GLU A 287 -10.71 -15.03 50.20
C GLU A 287 -12.13 -15.52 50.54
N GLY A 288 -12.38 -15.79 51.82
CA GLY A 288 -13.62 -16.39 52.30
C GLY A 288 -13.68 -17.92 52.15
N GLY A 289 -12.73 -18.55 51.44
CA GLY A 289 -12.57 -20.00 51.40
C GLY A 289 -12.15 -20.55 52.76
N LYS A 290 -12.67 -21.73 53.13
CA LYS A 290 -12.23 -22.46 54.34
C LYS A 290 -10.91 -23.20 54.13
N GLU A 291 -10.66 -23.62 52.91
CA GLU A 291 -9.49 -24.36 52.44
C GLU A 291 -9.12 -23.80 51.06
N PRO A 292 -7.83 -23.79 50.66
CA PRO A 292 -7.42 -23.31 49.35
C PRO A 292 -7.79 -24.31 48.24
N LEU A 293 -8.01 -23.80 47.03
CA LEU A 293 -8.25 -24.64 45.86
C LEU A 293 -6.93 -25.30 45.44
N SER A 294 -6.80 -26.59 45.71
CA SER A 294 -5.63 -27.39 45.41
C SER A 294 -5.94 -28.47 44.36
N VAL A 295 -5.21 -28.45 43.24
CA VAL A 295 -5.39 -29.38 42.11
C VAL A 295 -4.05 -29.91 41.59
N TYR A 296 -4.01 -31.20 41.28
CA TYR A 296 -2.88 -31.84 40.58
C TYR A 296 -3.03 -31.66 39.07
N ALA A 297 -2.09 -30.95 38.47
CA ALA A 297 -1.89 -30.87 37.02
C ALA A 297 -0.97 -32.01 36.54
N SER A 298 -1.10 -32.39 35.26
CA SER A 298 -0.33 -33.47 34.64
C SER A 298 1.18 -33.21 34.52
N SER A 299 1.62 -31.95 34.61
CA SER A 299 3.03 -31.57 34.72
C SER A 299 3.18 -30.16 35.31
N LEU A 300 4.40 -29.80 35.73
CA LEU A 300 4.74 -28.45 36.18
C LEU A 300 4.40 -27.37 35.13
N ALA A 301 4.65 -27.65 33.85
CA ALA A 301 4.34 -26.72 32.77
C ALA A 301 2.83 -26.41 32.68
N VAL A 302 1.96 -27.40 32.95
CA VAL A 302 0.51 -27.19 32.99
C VAL A 302 0.11 -26.37 34.21
N ALA A 303 0.65 -26.67 35.40
CA ALA A 303 0.40 -25.88 36.61
C ALA A 303 0.85 -24.41 36.46
N GLU A 304 2.00 -24.15 35.83
CA GLU A 304 2.49 -22.80 35.55
C GLU A 304 1.65 -22.08 34.49
N ASN A 305 1.23 -22.78 33.43
CA ASN A 305 0.31 -22.22 32.43
C ASN A 305 -1.04 -21.83 33.05
N MET A 306 -1.54 -22.59 34.04
CA MET A 306 -2.74 -22.26 34.82
C MET A 306 -2.49 -21.06 35.75
N ALA A 307 -1.35 -21.05 36.47
CA ALA A 307 -0.99 -19.98 37.39
C ALA A 307 -0.85 -18.61 36.69
N ASP A 308 -0.16 -18.55 35.54
CA ASP A 308 -0.03 -17.34 34.73
C ASP A 308 -1.38 -16.82 34.22
N LEU A 309 -2.32 -17.72 33.88
CA LEU A 309 -3.66 -17.34 33.43
C LEU A 309 -4.47 -16.69 34.55
N ILE A 310 -4.50 -17.32 35.73
CA ILE A 310 -5.22 -16.81 36.90
C ILE A 310 -4.61 -15.47 37.34
N ASP A 311 -3.28 -15.40 37.47
CA ASP A 311 -2.56 -14.17 37.82
C ASP A 311 -2.82 -13.06 36.80
N GLY A 312 -2.84 -13.37 35.51
CA GLY A 312 -3.15 -12.41 34.46
C GLY A 312 -4.56 -11.86 34.49
N TYR A 313 -5.56 -12.67 34.83
CA TYR A 313 -6.92 -12.16 35.09
C TYR A 313 -6.97 -11.27 36.36
N CYS A 314 -6.24 -11.62 37.42
CA CYS A 314 -6.14 -10.79 38.63
C CYS A 314 -5.49 -9.42 38.35
N ARG A 315 -4.45 -9.38 37.51
CA ARG A 315 -3.82 -8.14 37.02
C ARG A 315 -4.76 -7.34 36.12
N LEU A 316 -5.53 -8.01 35.25
CA LEU A 316 -6.45 -7.37 34.30
C LEU A 316 -7.65 -6.70 35.00
N GLU A 317 -8.22 -7.31 36.04
CA GLU A 317 -9.25 -6.69 36.89
C GLU A 317 -8.71 -5.57 37.81
N GLY A 318 -7.41 -5.27 37.78
CA GLY A 318 -6.79 -4.30 38.69
C GLY A 318 -6.77 -4.74 40.17
N SER A 319 -6.97 -6.05 40.44
CA SER A 319 -6.98 -6.59 41.81
C SER A 319 -5.58 -6.73 42.42
N SER A 320 -4.52 -6.62 41.62
CA SER A 320 -3.13 -6.46 42.07
C SER A 320 -2.26 -5.80 41.00
N GLU A 321 -1.40 -4.87 41.41
CA GLU A 321 -0.34 -4.30 40.54
C GLU A 321 0.86 -5.25 40.37
N THR A 322 1.00 -6.25 41.24
CA THR A 322 2.11 -7.21 41.27
C THR A 322 1.60 -8.65 41.17
N SER A 323 2.45 -9.57 40.70
CA SER A 323 2.08 -10.98 40.60
C SER A 323 1.78 -11.61 41.96
N LEU A 324 0.67 -12.35 42.03
CA LEU A 324 0.24 -13.17 43.15
C LEU A 324 0.93 -14.55 43.18
N ILE A 325 1.79 -14.86 42.19
CA ILE A 325 2.52 -16.13 42.10
C ILE A 325 3.73 -16.11 43.04
N ILE A 326 3.62 -16.81 44.17
CA ILE A 326 4.69 -16.93 45.16
C ILE A 326 5.73 -17.94 44.66
N ARG A 327 6.78 -17.44 44.00
CA ARG A 327 7.94 -18.27 43.62
C ARG A 327 8.78 -18.61 44.86
N PRO A 328 9.11 -19.89 45.14
CA PRO A 328 9.91 -20.26 46.29
C PRO A 328 11.34 -19.71 46.15
N ASN A 329 11.80 -19.01 47.19
CA ASN A 329 13.02 -18.22 47.17
C ASN A 329 14.28 -19.12 47.13
N LYS A 330 14.74 -19.52 45.94
CA LYS A 330 16.06 -20.15 45.76
C LYS A 330 17.14 -19.14 46.11
N GLY A 331 17.58 -19.19 47.36
CA GLY A 331 18.32 -18.11 47.99
C GLY A 331 19.62 -17.74 47.29
N ARG A 332 19.81 -16.42 47.10
CA ARG A 332 21.07 -15.66 46.96
C ARG A 332 22.32 -16.53 46.70
N ALA A 333 22.43 -17.07 45.49
CA ALA A 333 23.55 -17.91 45.09
C ALA A 333 24.87 -17.14 45.29
N THR A 334 25.82 -17.75 46.01
CA THR A 334 27.10 -17.12 46.33
C THR A 334 27.91 -16.86 45.06
N ARG A 335 28.61 -15.71 45.02
CA ARG A 335 29.67 -15.43 44.04
C ARG A 335 30.77 -16.49 44.16
N GLN A 336 30.66 -17.60 43.43
CA GLN A 336 31.80 -18.44 43.11
C GLN A 336 32.58 -17.76 41.99
N LYS A 337 33.85 -17.43 42.26
CA LYS A 337 34.77 -16.94 41.22
C LYS A 337 35.10 -18.08 40.27
N LEU A 338 34.99 -17.84 38.96
CA LEU A 338 35.73 -18.61 37.97
C LEU A 338 37.23 -18.20 38.03
N PRO A 339 38.19 -19.10 37.74
CA PRO A 339 39.61 -18.78 37.78
C PRO A 339 40.10 -17.94 36.58
N ASP A 340 41.12 -17.12 36.78
CA ASP A 340 41.73 -16.27 35.75
C ASP A 340 42.75 -17.02 34.86
N ILE A 341 42.53 -17.05 33.53
CA ILE A 341 43.57 -17.23 32.50
C ILE A 341 43.13 -16.51 31.20
N PRO A 342 44.04 -16.01 30.32
CA PRO A 342 44.81 -14.78 30.53
C PRO A 342 44.53 -13.69 29.46
N LYS A 343 45.07 -12.46 29.66
CA LYS A 343 45.00 -11.34 28.70
C LYS A 343 46.38 -10.94 28.17
N CYS A 344 46.47 -10.57 26.89
CA CYS A 344 47.37 -9.54 26.28
C CYS A 344 46.99 -9.36 24.79
N ASN A 345 46.63 -8.15 24.33
CA ASN A 345 47.48 -7.13 23.64
C ASN A 345 47.77 -7.52 22.16
N ILE A 346 47.83 -6.63 21.15
CA ILE A 346 48.39 -5.27 21.04
C ILE A 346 47.50 -4.34 20.16
N PHE A 347 47.74 -3.01 20.18
CA PHE A 347 47.03 -1.95 19.43
C PHE A 347 48.00 -1.10 18.55
N PHE A 348 47.60 -0.75 17.30
CA PHE A 348 48.18 0.26 16.38
C PHE A 348 49.69 0.12 15.98
N TYR A 349 50.30 0.82 15.00
CA TYR A 349 49.93 1.75 13.87
C TYR A 349 50.62 1.18 12.57
N PHE A 350 50.42 1.57 11.30
CA PHE A 350 50.41 2.87 10.56
C PHE A 350 49.87 2.61 9.11
N ARG A 351 49.98 3.51 8.09
CA ARG A 351 49.38 4.86 7.86
C ARG A 351 49.73 5.35 6.42
N ASP A 352 48.84 6.12 5.77
CA ASP A 352 48.99 6.93 4.52
C ASP A 352 49.34 6.25 3.17
N GLY A 353 48.74 6.75 2.06
CA GLY A 353 49.23 6.57 0.67
C GLY A 353 48.19 6.07 -0.37
N PRO A 354 47.89 6.79 -1.48
CA PRO A 354 46.81 6.42 -2.42
C PRO A 354 47.23 6.09 -3.87
N SER A 355 46.64 5.05 -4.49
CA SER A 355 46.32 5.01 -5.95
C SER A 355 45.59 3.73 -6.40
N GLY A 356 44.72 3.84 -7.42
CA GLY A 356 44.31 2.71 -8.29
C GLY A 356 43.02 1.96 -7.92
N PRO A 357 42.13 1.65 -8.89
CA PRO A 357 40.90 0.90 -8.63
C PRO A 357 41.05 -0.62 -8.84
N GLY A 358 40.56 -1.40 -7.87
CA GLY A 358 40.20 -2.81 -8.04
C GLY A 358 38.74 -2.98 -7.65
N GLY A 359 37.95 -3.69 -8.45
CA GLY A 359 36.52 -3.89 -8.19
C GLY A 359 36.28 -5.00 -7.19
N ASP A 360 35.36 -4.78 -6.25
CA ASP A 360 34.74 -5.81 -5.42
C ASP A 360 33.20 -5.61 -5.38
N SER A 361 32.48 -6.58 -4.83
CA SER A 361 31.04 -6.79 -5.05
C SER A 361 30.16 -6.15 -3.96
N ASP A 362 29.85 -4.86 -4.10
CA ASP A 362 28.88 -4.11 -3.27
C ASP A 362 27.42 -4.61 -3.42
N ILE A 363 27.13 -5.79 -2.89
CA ILE A 363 25.77 -6.39 -2.79
C ILE A 363 25.37 -6.63 -1.32
N TYR A 364 26.28 -6.41 -0.37
CA TYR A 364 26.00 -6.39 1.07
C TYR A 364 26.67 -5.18 1.74
N CYS A 365 26.04 -4.00 1.62
CA CYS A 365 26.30 -2.93 2.58
C CYS A 365 25.68 -3.31 3.93
N GLU A 366 26.48 -3.30 4.99
CA GLU A 366 26.00 -3.57 6.34
C GLU A 366 24.92 -2.55 6.73
N ILE A 367 23.74 -3.03 7.18
CA ILE A 367 22.76 -2.17 7.83
C ILE A 367 23.34 -1.80 9.20
N ILE A 368 23.98 -0.64 9.28
CA ILE A 368 24.34 -0.01 10.55
C ILE A 368 23.02 0.39 11.23
N GLU A 369 22.47 -0.51 12.05
CA GLU A 369 21.37 -0.18 12.97
C GLU A 369 21.76 1.09 13.73
N GLY A 370 20.95 2.14 13.56
CA GLY A 370 21.26 3.44 14.11
C GLY A 370 21.46 3.36 15.62
N LYS A 371 22.60 3.87 16.11
CA LYS A 371 22.78 4.06 17.56
C LYS A 371 21.65 4.96 18.06
N GLU A 372 20.76 4.40 18.88
CA GLU A 372 19.72 5.16 19.57
C GLU A 372 20.37 6.04 20.65
N SER A 373 20.92 7.18 20.24
CA SER A 373 21.06 8.32 21.13
C SER A 373 19.68 8.95 21.30
N THR A 374 19.25 9.07 22.55
CA THR A 374 17.98 9.68 22.96
C THR A 374 17.96 11.18 22.64
N GLY A 375 17.65 11.52 21.38
CA GLY A 375 17.61 12.89 20.85
C GLY A 375 17.32 12.99 19.34
N SER A 376 16.90 11.91 18.67
CA SER A 376 16.80 11.82 17.21
C SER A 376 15.89 12.87 16.54
N ASN A 377 14.88 13.38 17.26
CA ASN A 377 13.92 14.33 16.69
C ASN A 377 14.45 15.79 16.60
N GLU A 378 15.58 16.12 17.23
CA GLU A 378 16.19 17.45 17.10
C GLU A 378 17.08 17.57 15.85
N LYS A 379 17.71 16.48 15.39
CA LYS A 379 18.72 16.47 14.31
C LYS A 379 18.26 17.15 13.00
N TYR A 380 16.97 17.09 12.68
CA TYR A 380 16.39 17.63 11.45
C TYR A 380 15.57 18.91 11.68
N LYS A 381 15.62 19.50 12.88
CA LYS A 381 14.88 20.72 13.24
C LYS A 381 15.77 21.94 13.04
N ILE A 382 15.31 22.88 12.22
CA ILE A 382 16.05 24.09 11.83
C ILE A 382 15.22 25.35 12.11
N SER A 383 15.84 26.51 12.33
CA SER A 383 15.06 27.75 12.50
C SER A 383 14.57 28.27 11.15
N ARG A 384 13.50 29.07 11.19
CA ARG A 384 13.07 29.89 10.04
C ARG A 384 14.05 31.05 9.79
N ASP A 385 14.70 31.56 10.84
CA ASP A 385 15.64 32.68 10.74
C ASP A 385 16.96 32.31 10.04
N ASP A 386 17.29 31.01 10.02
CA ASP A 386 18.43 30.45 9.30
C ASP A 386 18.21 30.39 7.78
N ILE A 387 16.97 30.65 7.30
CA ILE A 387 16.57 30.45 5.91
C ILE A 387 16.17 31.76 5.24
N ILE A 388 16.82 32.05 4.11
CA ILE A 388 16.42 33.10 3.17
C ILE A 388 15.60 32.42 2.06
N VAL A 389 14.28 32.65 2.04
CA VAL A 389 13.39 32.20 0.95
C VAL A 389 13.59 33.10 -0.27
N GLY A 390 13.69 32.50 -1.45
CA GLY A 390 13.79 33.19 -2.73
C GLY A 390 12.51 33.10 -3.57
N GLN A 391 12.66 32.82 -4.86
CA GLN A 391 11.56 32.73 -5.82
C GLN A 391 10.88 31.35 -5.81
N ILE A 392 9.62 31.31 -6.26
CA ILE A 392 8.89 30.07 -6.52
C ILE A 392 9.58 29.33 -7.68
N LEU A 393 9.81 28.03 -7.51
CA LEU A 393 10.28 27.08 -8.53
C LEU A 393 9.12 26.31 -9.18
N GLY A 394 8.05 26.06 -8.42
CA GLY A 394 6.86 25.35 -8.89
C GLY A 394 5.77 25.25 -7.82
N GLU A 395 4.58 24.85 -8.23
CA GLU A 395 3.41 24.64 -7.35
C GLU A 395 3.09 23.15 -7.25
N GLY A 396 2.95 22.63 -6.03
CA GLY A 396 2.60 21.25 -5.72
C GLY A 396 1.28 21.14 -4.94
N PHE A 397 0.82 19.92 -4.70
CA PHE A 397 -0.52 19.65 -4.14
C PHE A 397 -0.82 20.32 -2.77
N PHE A 398 0.22 20.61 -1.97
CA PHE A 398 0.09 21.22 -0.64
C PHE A 398 0.46 22.72 -0.58
N GLY A 399 1.01 23.27 -1.67
CA GLY A 399 1.59 24.62 -1.73
C GLY A 399 2.84 24.68 -2.62
N GLU A 400 3.59 25.77 -2.52
CA GLU A 400 4.70 26.08 -3.43
C GLU A 400 6.04 25.50 -2.97
N VAL A 401 6.87 25.14 -3.96
CA VAL A 401 8.31 24.92 -3.80
C VAL A 401 9.03 26.21 -4.15
N HIS A 402 9.86 26.73 -3.25
CA HIS A 402 10.73 27.88 -3.49
C HIS A 402 12.20 27.44 -3.57
N ASN A 403 13.07 28.26 -4.16
CA ASN A 403 14.50 28.20 -3.84
C ASN A 403 14.79 29.00 -2.57
N GLY A 404 16.00 28.84 -2.03
CA GLY A 404 16.47 29.64 -0.92
C GLY A 404 17.91 29.30 -0.53
N VAL A 405 18.37 29.94 0.54
CA VAL A 405 19.67 29.69 1.17
C VAL A 405 19.44 29.35 2.63
N TYR A 406 19.93 28.19 3.07
CA TYR A 406 20.03 27.81 4.48
C TYR A 406 21.43 28.13 4.99
N LYS A 407 21.51 28.84 6.12
CA LYS A 407 22.74 29.07 6.87
C LYS A 407 22.93 27.93 7.85
N THR A 408 23.97 27.14 7.67
CA THR A 408 24.30 26.07 8.62
C THR A 408 24.79 26.64 9.95
N GLN A 409 24.77 25.81 11.00
CA GLN A 409 25.39 26.13 12.30
C GLN A 409 26.92 26.32 12.19
N THR A 410 27.56 25.84 11.11
CA THR A 410 28.97 26.09 10.76
C THR A 410 29.20 27.44 10.06
N GLY A 411 28.15 28.19 9.73
CA GLY A 411 28.21 29.48 9.04
C GLY A 411 28.28 29.39 7.51
N GLU A 412 28.04 28.21 6.94
CA GLU A 412 28.08 27.95 5.50
C GLU A 412 26.72 28.22 4.87
N ASN A 413 26.72 28.77 3.65
CA ASN A 413 25.49 29.03 2.88
C ASN A 413 25.22 27.87 1.93
N LEU A 414 24.16 27.10 2.20
CA LEU A 414 23.72 25.97 1.37
C LEU A 414 22.50 26.35 0.53
N SER A 415 22.54 26.09 -0.77
CA SER A 415 21.39 26.26 -1.68
C SER A 415 20.32 25.20 -1.42
N VAL A 416 19.08 25.61 -1.16
CA VAL A 416 17.99 24.71 -0.74
C VAL A 416 16.70 24.89 -1.53
N ALA A 417 15.93 23.81 -1.64
CA ALA A 417 14.55 23.80 -2.10
C ALA A 417 13.62 23.74 -0.88
N ILE A 418 12.60 24.60 -0.85
CA ILE A 418 11.72 24.82 0.32
C ILE A 418 10.29 24.54 -0.10
N LYS A 419 9.77 23.35 0.22
CA LYS A 419 8.37 22.97 0.01
C LYS A 419 7.54 23.58 1.14
N THR A 420 6.45 24.26 0.81
CA THR A 420 5.62 25.00 1.78
C THR A 420 4.20 24.42 1.86
N CYS A 421 3.66 24.29 3.07
CA CYS A 421 2.23 24.00 3.29
C CYS A 421 1.46 25.33 3.42
N LYS A 422 0.54 25.62 2.49
CA LYS A 422 -0.23 26.89 2.52
C LYS A 422 -1.49 26.84 3.40
N ASN A 423 -2.25 25.75 3.30
CA ASN A 423 -3.55 25.60 3.99
C ASN A 423 -3.51 24.43 4.99
N CYS A 424 -2.76 24.60 6.07
CA CYS A 424 -2.46 23.54 7.02
C CYS A 424 -3.59 23.31 8.05
N SER A 425 -4.67 22.62 7.66
CA SER A 425 -5.48 21.87 8.64
C SER A 425 -4.64 20.74 9.26
N ALA A 426 -5.06 20.19 10.41
CA ALA A 426 -4.31 19.11 11.07
C ALA A 426 -4.01 17.93 10.12
N ASP A 427 -5.02 17.41 9.44
CA ASP A 427 -4.93 16.33 8.46
C ASP A 427 -3.99 16.64 7.28
N VAL A 428 -3.88 17.92 6.89
CA VAL A 428 -3.01 18.37 5.80
C VAL A 428 -1.58 18.53 6.30
N LYS A 429 -1.40 19.08 7.51
CA LYS A 429 -0.10 19.22 8.19
C LYS A 429 0.54 17.84 8.44
N GLU A 430 -0.25 16.87 8.89
CA GLU A 430 0.18 15.47 9.05
C GLU A 430 0.60 14.84 7.72
N LYS A 431 -0.26 14.92 6.69
CA LYS A 431 0.05 14.37 5.35
C LYS A 431 1.27 15.04 4.73
N PHE A 432 1.48 16.33 4.96
CA PHE A 432 2.68 17.04 4.54
C PHE A 432 3.93 16.55 5.29
N LEU A 433 3.90 16.51 6.63
CA LEU A 433 5.02 16.04 7.45
C LEU A 433 5.37 14.57 7.21
N SER A 434 4.43 13.73 6.78
CA SER A 434 4.68 12.32 6.45
C SER A 434 5.71 12.13 5.33
N GLU A 435 5.82 13.09 4.39
CA GLU A 435 6.85 13.10 3.35
C GLU A 435 8.26 13.21 3.97
N ALA A 436 8.47 14.21 4.82
CA ALA A 436 9.72 14.37 5.56
C ALA A 436 9.98 13.18 6.50
N SER A 437 8.94 12.55 7.06
CA SER A 437 9.08 11.37 7.92
C SER A 437 9.60 10.14 7.18
N VAL A 438 9.28 9.97 5.88
CA VAL A 438 9.93 8.95 5.04
C VAL A 438 11.37 9.37 4.73
N MET A 439 11.57 10.62 4.28
CA MET A 439 12.90 11.11 3.87
C MET A 439 13.93 11.18 5.01
N LYS A 440 13.52 11.29 6.28
CA LYS A 440 14.42 11.27 7.45
C LYS A 440 15.35 10.05 7.48
N ASN A 441 14.93 8.92 6.93
CA ASN A 441 15.63 7.64 6.96
C ASN A 441 16.24 7.22 5.62
N LEU A 442 16.23 8.09 4.60
CA LEU A 442 16.77 7.80 3.27
C LEU A 442 18.16 8.44 3.09
N ASP A 443 19.16 7.62 2.77
CA ASP A 443 20.50 8.06 2.39
C ASP A 443 21.02 7.21 1.22
N HIS A 444 21.01 7.80 0.02
CA HIS A 444 21.42 7.14 -1.22
C HIS A 444 21.84 8.19 -2.26
N PRO A 445 22.93 8.00 -3.03
CA PRO A 445 23.44 9.01 -3.97
C PRO A 445 22.41 9.48 -5.02
N HIS A 446 21.49 8.60 -5.44
CA HIS A 446 20.43 8.90 -6.42
C HIS A 446 19.05 9.18 -5.79
N ILE A 447 19.02 9.65 -4.54
CA ILE A 447 17.80 10.18 -3.88
C ILE A 447 18.02 11.66 -3.50
N VAL A 448 16.95 12.46 -3.52
CA VAL A 448 16.95 13.84 -3.01
C VAL A 448 17.05 13.84 -1.48
N ARG A 449 18.06 14.52 -0.92
CA ARG A 449 18.32 14.48 0.52
C ARG A 449 17.50 15.52 1.29
N LEU A 450 16.92 15.11 2.41
CA LEU A 450 16.32 16.02 3.40
C LEU A 450 17.42 16.76 4.18
N ILE A 451 17.29 18.09 4.26
CA ILE A 451 18.17 18.95 5.07
C ILE A 451 17.51 19.22 6.42
N GLY A 452 16.22 19.50 6.45
CA GLY A 452 15.47 19.66 7.70
C GLY A 452 14.01 20.07 7.51
N VAL A 453 13.35 20.33 8.63
CA VAL A 453 11.91 20.63 8.72
C VAL A 453 11.69 21.80 9.68
N ILE A 454 10.83 22.74 9.29
CA ILE A 454 10.30 23.80 10.15
C ILE A 454 8.86 23.46 10.48
N GLU A 455 8.63 22.96 11.70
CA GLU A 455 7.33 22.50 12.20
C GLU A 455 6.39 23.67 12.59
N ALA A 456 6.95 24.87 12.76
CA ALA A 456 6.22 26.09 13.06
C ALA A 456 5.50 26.62 11.81
N ASP A 457 4.21 26.94 11.94
CA ASP A 457 3.37 27.25 10.79
C ASP A 457 3.78 28.53 10.04
N PRO A 458 3.58 28.61 8.71
CA PRO A 458 3.26 27.49 7.81
C PRO A 458 4.42 26.47 7.71
N VAL A 459 4.15 25.17 7.80
CA VAL A 459 5.20 24.14 7.82
C VAL A 459 6.03 24.14 6.54
N TRP A 460 7.37 24.09 6.68
CA TRP A 460 8.30 23.96 5.55
C TRP A 460 9.11 22.66 5.63
N ILE A 461 9.32 22.01 4.47
CA ILE A 461 10.25 20.89 4.29
C ILE A 461 11.38 21.38 3.40
N VAL A 462 12.63 21.17 3.85
CA VAL A 462 13.83 21.78 3.25
C VAL A 462 14.76 20.69 2.74
N MET A 463 15.07 20.76 1.45
CA MET A 463 15.76 19.72 0.68
C MET A 463 16.93 20.34 -0.11
N GLU A 464 17.83 19.51 -0.62
CA GLU A 464 18.86 19.97 -1.57
C GLU A 464 18.25 20.55 -2.86
N LEU A 465 18.83 21.65 -3.35
CA LEU A 465 18.47 22.25 -4.64
C LEU A 465 19.43 21.79 -5.74
N TYR A 466 18.89 21.47 -6.93
CA TYR A 466 19.68 21.09 -8.09
C TYR A 466 19.44 22.03 -9.27
N GLU A 467 20.52 22.45 -9.92
CA GLU A 467 20.52 23.59 -10.86
C GLU A 467 19.76 23.32 -12.17
N HIS A 468 19.71 22.07 -12.63
CA HIS A 468 19.08 21.69 -13.90
C HIS A 468 17.58 21.35 -13.76
N GLY A 469 17.03 21.33 -12.54
CA GLY A 469 15.60 21.08 -12.30
C GLY A 469 15.14 19.66 -12.66
N GLU A 470 13.92 19.54 -13.20
CA GLU A 470 13.30 18.26 -13.55
C GLU A 470 13.89 17.60 -14.81
N LEU A 471 14.02 16.28 -14.77
CA LEU A 471 14.55 15.49 -15.89
C LEU A 471 13.64 15.58 -17.13
N GLY A 472 12.33 15.66 -16.96
CA GLY A 472 11.38 15.82 -18.07
C GLY A 472 11.72 17.01 -18.98
N LYS A 473 11.91 18.19 -18.40
CA LYS A 473 12.32 19.40 -19.12
C LYS A 473 13.74 19.28 -19.68
N TYR A 474 14.69 18.79 -18.87
CA TYR A 474 16.09 18.64 -19.29
C TYR A 474 16.25 17.71 -20.51
N LEU A 475 15.50 16.61 -20.58
CA LEU A 475 15.47 15.71 -21.75
C LEU A 475 15.05 16.44 -23.03
N VAL A 476 14.04 17.31 -22.96
CA VAL A 476 13.55 18.08 -24.11
C VAL A 476 14.57 19.15 -24.53
N GLU A 477 15.19 19.84 -23.57
CA GLU A 477 16.21 20.87 -23.83
C GLU A 477 17.53 20.28 -24.37
N GLN A 478 17.89 19.05 -23.96
CA GLN A 478 19.14 18.37 -24.33
C GLN A 478 18.96 17.21 -25.33
N GLN A 479 17.80 17.12 -26.01
CA GLN A 479 17.46 16.01 -26.93
C GLN A 479 18.47 15.78 -28.08
N TYR A 480 19.31 16.78 -28.41
CA TYR A 480 20.33 16.71 -29.46
C TYR A 480 21.76 16.47 -28.94
N SER A 481 21.99 16.54 -27.62
CA SER A 481 23.30 16.33 -26.98
C SER A 481 23.38 15.01 -26.19
N LEU A 482 22.24 14.46 -25.76
CA LEU A 482 22.15 13.20 -25.03
C LEU A 482 22.43 11.98 -25.92
N THR A 483 23.34 11.10 -25.48
CA THR A 483 23.60 9.81 -26.14
C THR A 483 22.76 8.69 -25.52
N THR A 484 22.57 7.59 -26.25
CA THR A 484 21.90 6.37 -25.77
C THR A 484 22.49 5.87 -24.44
N VAL A 485 23.82 5.91 -24.30
CA VAL A 485 24.52 5.52 -23.07
C VAL A 485 24.14 6.43 -21.90
N MET A 486 23.94 7.74 -22.12
CA MET A 486 23.48 8.66 -21.07
C MET A 486 22.04 8.38 -20.63
N LEU A 487 21.14 8.07 -21.58
CA LEU A 487 19.76 7.67 -21.26
C LEU A 487 19.74 6.38 -20.42
N ILE A 488 20.57 5.39 -20.75
CA ILE A 488 20.74 4.16 -19.94
C ILE A 488 21.33 4.49 -18.57
N THR A 489 22.28 5.43 -18.50
CA THR A 489 22.89 5.89 -17.24
C THR A 489 21.81 6.43 -16.29
N TYR A 490 20.93 7.30 -16.77
CA TYR A 490 19.81 7.81 -15.96
C TYR A 490 18.85 6.68 -15.52
N CYS A 491 18.52 5.75 -16.42
CA CYS A 491 17.68 4.59 -16.09
C CYS A 491 18.31 3.72 -14.99
N LEU A 492 19.61 3.45 -15.06
CA LEU A 492 20.37 2.65 -14.07
C LEU A 492 20.46 3.36 -12.71
N GLN A 493 20.70 4.67 -12.69
CA GLN A 493 20.78 5.46 -11.45
C GLN A 493 19.46 5.46 -10.68
N ILE A 494 18.33 5.63 -11.38
CA ILE A 494 16.99 5.55 -10.80
C ILE A 494 16.64 4.11 -10.41
N CYS A 495 17.03 3.10 -11.19
CA CYS A 495 16.85 1.69 -10.80
C CYS A 495 17.59 1.34 -9.51
N LYS A 496 18.80 1.89 -9.27
CA LYS A 496 19.53 1.73 -8.01
C LYS A 496 18.82 2.40 -6.83
N ALA A 497 18.27 3.61 -7.02
CA ALA A 497 17.45 4.28 -6.01
C ALA A 497 16.20 3.46 -5.64
N LEU A 498 15.55 2.86 -6.64
CA LEU A 498 14.37 2.03 -6.43
C LEU A 498 14.70 0.67 -5.79
N ALA A 499 15.86 0.08 -6.08
CA ALA A 499 16.36 -1.12 -5.38
C ALA A 499 16.68 -0.82 -3.90
N TYR A 500 17.19 0.38 -3.59
CA TYR A 500 17.38 0.84 -2.21
C TYR A 500 16.03 1.02 -1.48
N LEU A 501 15.02 1.60 -2.13
CA LEU A 501 13.66 1.70 -1.57
C LEU A 501 12.99 0.32 -1.40
N GLU A 502 13.18 -0.60 -2.34
CA GLU A 502 12.76 -2.02 -2.25
C GLU A 502 13.36 -2.68 -1.00
N GLY A 503 14.65 -2.51 -0.74
CA GLY A 503 15.32 -3.04 0.46
C GLY A 503 14.88 -2.40 1.78
N LEU A 504 14.32 -1.18 1.76
CA LEU A 504 13.73 -0.50 2.92
C LEU A 504 12.20 -0.70 3.04
N ASN A 505 11.60 -1.55 2.21
CA ASN A 505 10.15 -1.71 2.10
C ASN A 505 9.41 -0.37 1.90
N VAL A 506 9.93 0.54 1.07
CA VAL A 506 9.28 1.81 0.69
C VAL A 506 8.72 1.73 -0.72
N VAL A 507 7.44 2.10 -0.89
CA VAL A 507 6.81 2.26 -2.21
C VAL A 507 6.69 3.75 -2.52
N HIS A 508 7.22 4.17 -3.67
CA HIS A 508 7.23 5.54 -4.13
C HIS A 508 5.86 6.01 -4.62
N ARG A 509 5.11 5.14 -5.30
CA ARG A 509 3.74 5.33 -5.82
C ARG A 509 3.55 6.35 -6.94
N ASP A 510 4.58 7.09 -7.33
CA ASP A 510 4.57 7.99 -8.48
C ASP A 510 5.96 8.17 -9.10
N ILE A 511 6.39 7.18 -9.89
CA ILE A 511 7.69 7.17 -10.57
C ILE A 511 7.50 7.67 -12.00
N ALA A 512 8.02 8.86 -12.30
CA ALA A 512 7.91 9.54 -13.59
C ALA A 512 9.03 10.58 -13.74
N VAL A 513 9.35 10.99 -14.99
CA VAL A 513 10.47 11.93 -15.25
C VAL A 513 10.30 13.35 -14.67
N ARG A 514 9.08 13.72 -14.27
CA ARG A 514 8.79 14.96 -13.53
C ARG A 514 9.20 14.91 -12.05
N ASN A 515 9.27 13.72 -11.46
CA ASN A 515 9.63 13.50 -10.04
C ASN A 515 11.12 13.12 -9.90
N ILE A 516 11.90 13.31 -10.96
CA ILE A 516 13.34 13.04 -11.02
C ILE A 516 14.05 14.36 -11.29
N LEU A 517 15.05 14.69 -10.47
CA LEU A 517 15.84 15.92 -10.58
C LEU A 517 17.23 15.62 -11.15
N VAL A 518 17.74 16.54 -11.96
CA VAL A 518 19.07 16.45 -12.57
C VAL A 518 20.06 17.20 -11.68
N ALA A 519 20.87 16.45 -10.93
CA ALA A 519 21.88 16.97 -10.01
C ALA A 519 23.16 17.44 -10.73
N SER A 520 23.47 16.82 -11.86
CA SER A 520 24.46 17.27 -12.85
C SER A 520 24.19 16.54 -14.18
N PRO A 521 24.84 16.89 -15.30
CA PRO A 521 24.64 16.20 -16.58
C PRO A 521 24.91 14.68 -16.53
N LEU A 522 25.63 14.20 -15.52
CA LEU A 522 25.98 12.79 -15.29
C LEU A 522 25.22 12.15 -14.11
N CYS A 523 24.35 12.89 -13.41
CA CYS A 523 23.72 12.44 -12.16
C CYS A 523 22.26 12.88 -12.04
N VAL A 524 21.35 11.90 -11.93
CA VAL A 524 19.94 12.10 -11.58
C VAL A 524 19.62 11.58 -10.18
N LYS A 525 18.58 12.15 -9.56
CA LYS A 525 18.06 11.81 -8.23
C LYS A 525 16.54 11.71 -8.23
N LEU A 526 16.02 10.69 -7.55
CA LEU A 526 14.58 10.45 -7.34
C LEU A 526 14.05 11.29 -6.16
N GLY A 527 12.89 11.94 -6.34
CA GLY A 527 12.27 12.84 -5.37
C GLY A 527 10.74 12.91 -5.44
N ASP A 528 10.16 13.88 -4.72
CA ASP A 528 8.72 13.99 -4.38
C ASP A 528 8.14 12.75 -3.67
N PHE A 529 8.52 12.59 -2.40
CA PHE A 529 8.06 11.49 -1.55
C PHE A 529 6.64 11.71 -0.98
N GLY A 530 5.89 12.72 -1.45
CA GLY A 530 4.59 13.12 -0.89
C GLY A 530 3.53 12.00 -0.90
N LEU A 531 3.56 11.13 -1.92
CA LEU A 531 2.70 9.95 -2.04
C LEU A 531 3.33 8.66 -1.49
N SER A 532 4.64 8.68 -1.23
CA SER A 532 5.42 7.50 -0.85
C SER A 532 5.18 7.09 0.59
N ARG A 533 5.20 5.79 0.88
CA ARG A 533 5.01 5.24 2.23
C ARG A 533 5.83 3.97 2.42
N TYR A 534 6.17 3.67 3.67
CA TYR A 534 6.57 2.32 4.06
C TYR A 534 5.44 1.32 3.79
N ILE A 535 5.81 0.09 3.44
CA ILE A 535 4.94 -1.08 3.47
C ILE A 535 4.91 -1.56 4.91
N GLU A 536 3.90 -1.14 5.65
CA GLU A 536 3.35 -2.02 6.68
C GLU A 536 2.78 -3.25 5.96
N GLU A 537 3.26 -4.45 6.29
CA GLU A 537 2.97 -5.65 5.49
C GLU A 537 1.47 -6.01 5.51
N GLU A 538 0.82 -5.71 4.38
CA GLU A 538 -0.62 -5.80 4.08
C GLU A 538 -1.53 -4.61 4.50
N GLU A 539 -0.98 -3.39 4.64
CA GLU A 539 -1.75 -2.14 4.45
C GLU A 539 -2.11 -1.93 2.97
N TYR A 540 -3.25 -2.47 2.53
CA TYR A 540 -3.82 -2.26 1.19
C TYR A 540 -4.32 -0.80 1.02
N TYR A 541 -3.39 0.13 0.85
CA TYR A 541 -3.66 1.57 0.83
C TYR A 541 -4.49 2.03 -0.37
N LYS A 542 -5.76 2.39 -0.13
CA LYS A 542 -6.55 3.18 -1.08
C LYS A 542 -6.11 4.64 -1.06
N ALA A 543 -5.48 5.08 -2.15
CA ALA A 543 -5.26 6.51 -2.39
C ALA A 543 -6.60 7.29 -2.39
N SER A 544 -6.59 8.46 -1.75
CA SER A 544 -7.70 9.42 -1.73
C SER A 544 -8.11 9.86 -3.14
N ALA A 545 -9.26 10.51 -3.28
CA ALA A 545 -9.85 10.89 -4.56
C ALA A 545 -9.16 12.07 -5.28
N SER A 546 -7.85 12.25 -5.08
CA SER A 546 -7.02 13.20 -5.83
C SER A 546 -6.81 12.76 -7.29
N ARG A 547 -6.28 13.67 -8.12
CA ARG A 547 -6.00 13.44 -9.55
C ARG A 547 -4.81 12.47 -9.71
N LEU A 548 -5.09 11.17 -9.70
CA LEU A 548 -4.04 10.15 -9.85
C LEU A 548 -3.40 10.15 -11.25
N PRO A 549 -2.11 9.76 -11.38
CA PRO A 549 -1.37 9.70 -12.64
C PRO A 549 -1.72 8.43 -13.46
N ILE A 550 -2.99 8.29 -13.85
CA ILE A 550 -3.54 7.06 -14.47
C ILE A 550 -2.68 6.50 -15.62
N LYS A 551 -2.06 7.36 -16.44
CA LYS A 551 -1.26 6.93 -17.60
C LYS A 551 0.09 6.28 -17.26
N TRP A 552 0.55 6.41 -16.01
CA TRP A 552 1.77 5.78 -15.48
C TRP A 552 1.48 4.52 -14.66
N MET A 553 0.33 4.50 -13.98
CA MET A 553 -0.03 3.48 -13.00
C MET A 553 -0.17 2.06 -13.57
N ALA A 554 0.10 1.06 -12.72
CA ALA A 554 -0.15 -0.34 -13.04
C ALA A 554 -1.66 -0.67 -13.05
N PRO A 555 -2.11 -1.71 -13.79
CA PRO A 555 -3.54 -2.06 -13.88
C PRO A 555 -4.19 -2.32 -12.52
N GLU A 556 -3.50 -2.99 -11.60
CA GLU A 556 -3.98 -3.24 -10.24
C GLU A 556 -4.04 -1.96 -9.37
N SER A 557 -3.19 -0.98 -9.66
CA SER A 557 -3.23 0.34 -9.04
C SER A 557 -4.37 1.20 -9.59
N ILE A 558 -4.73 1.05 -10.87
CA ILE A 558 -5.89 1.73 -11.47
C ILE A 558 -7.20 1.13 -10.92
N ASN A 559 -7.37 -0.19 -11.08
CA ASN A 559 -8.62 -0.90 -10.75
C ASN A 559 -8.87 -1.05 -9.25
N PHE A 560 -7.85 -1.41 -8.48
CA PHE A 560 -8.00 -1.79 -7.06
C PHE A 560 -7.33 -0.80 -6.11
N ARG A 561 -6.67 0.24 -6.62
CA ARG A 561 -5.79 1.15 -5.85
C ARG A 561 -4.67 0.41 -5.10
N ARG A 562 -4.27 -0.77 -5.58
CA ARG A 562 -3.16 -1.54 -4.99
C ARG A 562 -1.83 -0.92 -5.40
N PHE A 563 -1.03 -0.51 -4.42
CA PHE A 563 0.33 -0.02 -4.62
C PHE A 563 1.33 -0.93 -3.88
N THR A 564 2.34 -1.43 -4.59
CA THR A 564 3.41 -2.32 -4.09
C THR A 564 4.69 -2.07 -4.89
N THR A 565 5.80 -2.69 -4.49
CA THR A 565 7.04 -2.69 -5.28
C THR A 565 6.81 -3.15 -6.73
N ALA A 566 5.90 -4.11 -6.96
CA ALA A 566 5.56 -4.56 -8.31
C ALA A 566 4.78 -3.52 -9.14
N SER A 567 3.99 -2.63 -8.53
CA SER A 567 3.39 -1.49 -9.25
C SER A 567 4.43 -0.39 -9.51
N ASP A 568 5.40 -0.22 -8.62
CA ASP A 568 6.54 0.69 -8.82
C ASP A 568 7.45 0.19 -9.95
N VAL A 569 7.67 -1.12 -10.10
CA VAL A 569 8.37 -1.72 -11.26
C VAL A 569 7.66 -1.38 -12.59
N TRP A 570 6.32 -1.43 -12.61
CA TRP A 570 5.55 -1.01 -13.79
C TRP A 570 5.73 0.48 -14.08
N MET A 571 5.62 1.34 -13.07
CA MET A 571 5.80 2.79 -13.21
C MET A 571 7.24 3.15 -13.62
N PHE A 572 8.24 2.42 -13.13
CA PHE A 572 9.63 2.50 -13.60
C PHE A 572 9.75 2.12 -15.08
N GLY A 573 9.07 1.06 -15.54
CA GLY A 573 8.99 0.73 -16.97
C GLY A 573 8.42 1.88 -17.82
N VAL A 574 7.39 2.58 -17.32
CA VAL A 574 6.86 3.80 -17.97
C VAL A 574 7.88 4.95 -17.92
N CYS A 575 8.56 5.17 -16.80
CA CYS A 575 9.59 6.20 -16.67
C CYS A 575 10.80 5.96 -17.59
N VAL A 576 11.23 4.71 -17.78
CA VAL A 576 12.26 4.36 -18.79
C VAL A 576 11.74 4.66 -20.20
N TRP A 577 10.46 4.38 -20.49
CA TRP A 577 9.86 4.76 -21.77
C TRP A 577 9.84 6.29 -21.98
N GLU A 578 9.51 7.08 -20.95
CA GLU A 578 9.58 8.56 -20.97
C GLU A 578 11.01 9.07 -21.25
N ILE A 579 12.02 8.47 -20.62
CA ILE A 579 13.44 8.82 -20.85
C ILE A 579 13.82 8.61 -22.32
N PHE A 580 13.44 7.48 -22.91
CA PHE A 580 13.75 7.17 -24.32
C PHE A 580 12.80 7.83 -25.35
N SER A 581 11.67 8.39 -24.92
CA SER A 581 10.73 9.16 -25.76
C SER A 581 10.95 10.67 -25.68
N MET A 582 12.00 11.13 -24.98
CA MET A 582 12.31 12.54 -24.70
C MET A 582 11.14 13.25 -23.99
N ALA A 583 10.69 12.67 -22.88
CA ALA A 583 9.61 13.13 -22.03
C ALA A 583 8.25 13.30 -22.73
N GLN A 584 7.99 12.52 -23.79
CA GLN A 584 6.64 12.40 -24.33
C GLN A 584 5.71 11.77 -23.28
N GLN A 585 4.49 12.31 -23.14
CA GLN A 585 3.49 11.74 -22.23
C GLN A 585 3.11 10.30 -22.65
N PRO A 586 3.13 9.31 -21.73
CA PRO A 586 2.64 7.96 -22.02
C PRO A 586 1.16 8.00 -22.42
N PHE A 587 0.79 7.25 -23.45
CA PHE A 587 -0.58 7.21 -24.00
C PHE A 587 -1.16 8.61 -24.30
N PHE A 588 -0.38 9.52 -24.89
CA PHE A 588 -0.84 10.88 -25.20
C PHE A 588 -2.09 10.93 -26.10
N TRP A 589 -2.32 9.88 -26.91
CA TRP A 589 -3.47 9.72 -27.81
C TRP A 589 -4.74 9.17 -27.14
N LEU A 590 -4.72 8.91 -25.82
CA LEU A 590 -5.87 8.39 -25.06
C LEU A 590 -6.32 9.36 -23.96
N GLU A 591 -7.61 9.30 -23.62
CA GLU A 591 -8.12 9.83 -22.35
C GLU A 591 -7.79 8.88 -21.19
N ASN A 592 -7.68 9.40 -19.96
CA ASN A 592 -7.39 8.58 -18.76
C ASN A 592 -8.43 7.46 -18.54
N SER A 593 -9.67 7.67 -18.97
CA SER A 593 -10.77 6.70 -18.95
C SER A 593 -10.48 5.46 -19.81
N GLN A 594 -9.81 5.64 -20.95
CA GLN A 594 -9.59 4.62 -21.99
C GLN A 594 -8.33 3.77 -21.75
N VAL A 595 -7.40 4.25 -20.92
CA VAL A 595 -6.10 3.58 -20.69
C VAL A 595 -6.27 2.17 -20.16
N ILE A 596 -7.22 1.95 -19.23
CA ILE A 596 -7.40 0.64 -18.59
C ILE A 596 -7.87 -0.42 -19.59
N ASP A 597 -8.87 -0.11 -20.44
CA ASP A 597 -9.38 -1.02 -21.47
C ASP A 597 -8.27 -1.44 -22.46
N GLN A 598 -7.35 -0.52 -22.78
CA GLN A 598 -6.20 -0.81 -23.63
C GLN A 598 -5.17 -1.69 -22.92
N LEU A 599 -4.88 -1.45 -21.63
CA LEU A 599 -3.97 -2.27 -20.85
C LEU A 599 -4.51 -3.70 -20.59
N GLU A 600 -5.82 -3.84 -20.37
CA GLU A 600 -6.52 -5.12 -20.20
C GLU A 600 -6.63 -5.92 -21.50
N SER A 601 -6.79 -5.25 -22.65
CA SER A 601 -6.71 -5.89 -23.98
C SER A 601 -5.27 -6.21 -24.43
N GLY A 602 -4.27 -5.98 -23.57
CA GLY A 602 -2.88 -6.36 -23.79
C GLY A 602 -2.02 -5.33 -24.54
N ILE A 603 -2.57 -4.16 -24.87
CA ILE A 603 -1.82 -3.07 -25.50
C ILE A 603 -0.79 -2.50 -24.50
N ARG A 604 0.37 -2.09 -25.01
CA ARG A 604 1.48 -1.46 -24.27
C ARG A 604 2.06 -0.30 -25.08
N LEU A 605 2.88 0.54 -24.45
CA LEU A 605 3.54 1.66 -25.14
C LEU A 605 4.55 1.12 -26.18
N PRO A 606 4.61 1.70 -27.40
CA PRO A 606 5.49 1.20 -28.47
C PRO A 606 6.96 1.56 -28.22
N LYS A 607 7.91 0.73 -28.70
CA LYS A 607 9.35 1.00 -28.54
C LYS A 607 9.75 2.39 -29.10
N PRO A 608 10.32 3.30 -28.29
CA PRO A 608 10.88 4.56 -28.80
C PRO A 608 12.03 4.31 -29.78
N GLN A 609 12.26 5.23 -30.72
CA GLN A 609 13.26 5.01 -31.78
C GLN A 609 14.66 4.76 -31.22
N LEU A 610 15.12 5.60 -30.29
CA LEU A 610 16.45 5.55 -29.65
C LEU A 610 16.63 4.41 -28.63
N CYS A 611 15.56 3.71 -28.22
CA CYS A 611 15.64 2.67 -27.20
C CYS A 611 16.25 1.37 -27.77
N PRO A 612 17.36 0.83 -27.20
CA PRO A 612 17.91 -0.45 -27.65
C PRO A 612 16.92 -1.61 -27.46
N PRO A 613 16.93 -2.65 -28.33
CA PRO A 613 16.03 -3.80 -28.18
C PRO A 613 16.20 -4.54 -26.85
N THR A 614 17.41 -4.56 -26.29
CA THR A 614 17.75 -5.13 -24.97
C THR A 614 17.03 -4.39 -23.85
N VAL A 615 17.14 -3.06 -23.81
CA VAL A 615 16.42 -2.20 -22.84
C VAL A 615 14.91 -2.37 -22.99
N TYR A 616 14.38 -2.36 -24.22
CA TYR A 616 12.94 -2.50 -24.43
C TYR A 616 12.40 -3.88 -24.04
N SER A 617 13.19 -4.95 -24.17
CA SER A 617 12.83 -6.28 -23.66
C SER A 617 12.66 -6.28 -22.13
N LEU A 618 13.56 -5.59 -21.42
CA LEU A 618 13.51 -5.39 -19.97
C LEU A 618 12.32 -4.49 -19.55
N VAL A 619 12.03 -3.43 -20.30
CA VAL A 619 10.82 -2.61 -20.08
C VAL A 619 9.54 -3.44 -20.32
N SER A 620 9.55 -4.33 -21.31
CA SER A 620 8.40 -5.19 -21.63
C SER A 620 8.08 -6.19 -20.50
N SER A 621 9.08 -6.71 -19.78
CA SER A 621 8.83 -7.59 -18.62
C SER A 621 8.34 -6.82 -17.39
N CYS A 622 8.73 -5.55 -17.22
CA CYS A 622 8.14 -4.65 -16.22
C CYS A 622 6.62 -4.43 -16.43
N TRP A 623 6.14 -4.58 -17.68
CA TRP A 623 4.72 -4.45 -18.04
C TRP A 623 3.97 -5.78 -18.16
N SER A 624 4.48 -6.85 -17.55
CA SER A 624 3.69 -8.07 -17.34
C SER A 624 2.39 -7.73 -16.61
N HIS A 625 1.26 -8.31 -17.04
CA HIS A 625 -0.04 -8.05 -16.43
C HIS A 625 -0.03 -8.50 -14.96
N GLU A 626 0.38 -9.75 -14.73
CA GLU A 626 0.57 -10.32 -13.40
C GLU A 626 1.69 -9.63 -12.62
N PRO A 627 1.41 -8.99 -11.46
CA PRO A 627 2.43 -8.28 -10.68
C PRO A 627 3.58 -9.16 -10.22
N HIS A 628 3.30 -10.44 -9.92
CA HIS A 628 4.29 -11.41 -9.44
C HIS A 628 5.23 -11.96 -10.55
N LEU A 629 4.94 -11.67 -11.82
CA LEU A 629 5.81 -12.00 -12.96
C LEU A 629 6.71 -10.83 -13.39
N ARG A 630 6.61 -9.67 -12.72
CA ARG A 630 7.47 -8.51 -12.96
C ARG A 630 8.80 -8.70 -12.19
N PRO A 631 9.96 -8.34 -12.77
CA PRO A 631 11.26 -8.50 -12.11
C PRO A 631 11.43 -7.52 -10.93
N GLN A 632 12.15 -7.95 -9.89
CA GLN A 632 12.58 -7.08 -8.77
C GLN A 632 13.59 -6.02 -9.22
N PHE A 633 13.70 -4.91 -8.48
CA PHE A 633 14.62 -3.82 -8.82
C PHE A 633 16.09 -4.23 -8.73
N SER A 634 16.44 -5.14 -7.83
CA SER A 634 17.75 -5.82 -7.80
C SER A 634 18.14 -6.43 -9.16
N HIS A 635 17.29 -7.28 -9.73
CA HIS A 635 17.52 -7.92 -11.03
C HIS A 635 17.52 -6.92 -12.19
N LEU A 636 16.67 -5.89 -12.13
CA LEU A 636 16.65 -4.80 -13.11
C LEU A 636 17.96 -3.99 -13.10
N ALA A 637 18.50 -3.68 -11.92
CA ALA A 637 19.74 -2.93 -11.78
C ALA A 637 20.95 -3.70 -12.34
N CYS A 638 21.07 -4.99 -12.04
CA CYS A 638 22.09 -5.86 -12.63
C CYS A 638 21.98 -5.91 -14.17
N SER A 639 20.76 -6.10 -14.68
CA SER A 639 20.49 -6.19 -16.12
C SER A 639 20.81 -4.88 -16.86
N LEU A 640 20.41 -3.73 -16.30
CA LEU A 640 20.72 -2.42 -16.85
C LEU A 640 22.21 -2.09 -16.76
N SER A 641 22.93 -2.57 -15.74
CA SER A 641 24.38 -2.37 -15.61
C SER A 641 25.16 -3.13 -16.70
N GLU A 642 24.75 -4.34 -17.06
CA GLU A 642 25.38 -5.09 -18.16
C GLU A 642 25.05 -4.48 -19.53
N ILE A 643 23.79 -4.05 -19.75
CA ILE A 643 23.42 -3.34 -20.99
C ILE A 643 24.20 -2.02 -21.10
N HIS A 644 24.36 -1.27 -20.00
CA HIS A 644 25.16 -0.05 -19.95
C HIS A 644 26.62 -0.29 -20.37
N ARG A 645 27.24 -1.37 -19.86
CA ARG A 645 28.59 -1.79 -20.23
C ARG A 645 28.69 -2.09 -21.74
N MET A 646 27.78 -2.93 -22.26
CA MET A 646 27.75 -3.32 -23.68
C MET A 646 27.54 -2.13 -24.63
N GLU A 647 26.68 -1.17 -24.29
CA GLU A 647 26.43 0.02 -25.12
C GLU A 647 27.58 1.03 -25.02
N SER A 648 28.22 1.16 -23.84
CA SER A 648 29.43 1.98 -23.66
C SER A 648 30.61 1.49 -24.49
N GLU A 649 30.85 0.17 -24.51
CA GLU A 649 31.89 -0.47 -25.33
C GLU A 649 31.64 -0.25 -26.83
N GLN A 650 30.39 -0.32 -27.28
CA GLN A 650 29.99 -0.02 -28.65
C GLN A 650 30.19 1.45 -29.02
N GLU A 651 29.82 2.41 -28.16
CA GLU A 651 30.03 3.84 -28.42
C GLU A 651 31.53 4.18 -28.49
N LEU A 652 32.36 3.62 -27.61
CA LEU A 652 33.82 3.76 -27.65
C LEU A 652 34.41 3.16 -28.94
N GLY A 653 33.99 1.95 -29.33
CA GLY A 653 34.41 1.31 -30.57
C GLY A 653 34.01 2.09 -31.83
N ALA A 654 32.80 2.65 -31.87
CA ALA A 654 32.32 3.49 -32.95
C ALA A 654 33.10 4.80 -33.09
N ARG A 655 33.50 5.41 -31.97
CA ARG A 655 34.37 6.60 -31.93
C ARG A 655 35.79 6.25 -32.44
N GLY A 656 36.39 5.15 -31.96
CA GLY A 656 37.72 4.72 -32.37
C GLY A 656 37.83 4.29 -33.86
N CYS A 657 36.79 3.65 -34.41
CA CYS A 657 36.79 3.23 -35.81
C CYS A 657 36.75 4.41 -36.79
N ARG A 658 36.14 5.54 -36.40
CA ARG A 658 36.13 6.80 -37.18
C ARG A 658 37.49 7.51 -37.24
N SER A 659 38.49 7.07 -36.47
CA SER A 659 39.80 7.73 -36.36
C SER A 659 40.91 7.11 -37.24
N ARG A 660 40.60 6.15 -38.12
CA ARG A 660 41.57 5.61 -39.09
C ARG A 660 41.51 6.36 -40.43
N PRO A 661 42.60 6.99 -40.90
CA PRO A 661 42.68 7.51 -42.26
C PRO A 661 42.62 6.38 -43.30
N ASN A 662 41.92 6.61 -44.42
CA ASN A 662 41.88 5.66 -45.53
C ASN A 662 43.25 5.57 -46.23
N SER A 663 43.97 4.46 -46.04
CA SER A 663 45.11 4.11 -46.90
C SER A 663 45.36 2.60 -46.94
N ALA A 664 44.64 1.92 -47.84
CA ALA A 664 45.04 0.64 -48.41
C ALA A 664 44.43 0.56 -49.82
N MET A 665 45.28 0.56 -50.85
CA MET A 665 44.84 0.40 -52.23
C MET A 665 44.46 -1.06 -52.49
N PHE A 666 43.42 -1.28 -53.31
CA PHE A 666 43.17 -2.61 -53.87
C PHE A 666 44.17 -2.86 -55.00
N ASP A 667 44.98 -3.92 -54.88
CA ASP A 667 45.83 -4.43 -55.97
C ASP A 667 45.08 -5.59 -56.68
N PRO A 668 44.66 -5.43 -57.95
CA PRO A 668 43.76 -6.35 -58.62
C PRO A 668 44.48 -7.49 -59.37
N ASN A 669 45.49 -8.14 -58.77
CA ASN A 669 46.10 -9.35 -59.36
C ASN A 669 46.78 -10.30 -58.33
N SER A 670 46.00 -11.12 -57.63
CA SER A 670 46.51 -12.32 -56.94
C SER A 670 45.49 -13.47 -56.93
N THR A 671 45.51 -14.29 -57.99
CA THR A 671 44.73 -15.54 -58.06
C THR A 671 45.48 -16.68 -57.39
N GLU A 672 45.30 -16.87 -56.09
CA GLU A 672 45.67 -18.11 -55.40
C GLU A 672 44.63 -18.49 -54.34
N ALA A 673 44.26 -19.77 -54.28
CA ALA A 673 43.27 -20.28 -53.34
C ALA A 673 43.96 -21.02 -52.18
N PRO A 674 43.70 -20.66 -50.90
CA PRO A 674 44.44 -21.23 -49.78
C PRO A 674 44.11 -22.73 -49.56
N PRO A 675 45.10 -23.65 -49.65
CA PRO A 675 44.91 -25.04 -49.29
C PRO A 675 44.86 -25.22 -47.77
N LYS A 676 44.29 -26.35 -47.32
CA LYS A 676 44.16 -26.69 -45.90
C LYS A 676 45.48 -27.19 -45.31
N VAL A 677 45.72 -26.86 -44.05
CA VAL A 677 46.51 -27.70 -43.12
C VAL A 677 45.56 -28.20 -42.04
N ALA A 678 45.66 -29.46 -41.63
CA ALA A 678 44.78 -30.05 -40.63
C ALA A 678 45.48 -31.16 -39.83
N HIS A 679 45.39 -31.12 -38.50
CA HIS A 679 45.44 -32.31 -37.64
C HIS A 679 44.80 -32.05 -36.26
N ARG A 680 44.21 -33.13 -35.71
CA ARG A 680 44.00 -33.53 -34.29
C ARG A 680 44.32 -32.50 -33.18
N ALA A 681 43.54 -32.38 -32.09
CA ALA A 681 42.28 -32.97 -31.61
C ALA A 681 41.71 -32.03 -30.52
N HIS A 682 40.53 -32.18 -29.91
CA HIS A 682 39.46 -33.20 -29.93
C HIS A 682 38.11 -32.47 -30.15
N ARG A 683 36.97 -33.19 -30.25
CA ARG A 683 35.68 -32.55 -30.61
C ARG A 683 34.49 -33.10 -29.81
N ARG A 684 33.86 -32.21 -29.04
CA ARG A 684 32.52 -32.30 -28.42
C ARG A 684 32.27 -33.49 -27.49
N GLU A 685 31.69 -33.19 -26.33
CA GLU A 685 30.50 -33.91 -25.92
C GLU A 685 29.47 -32.94 -25.31
N THR A 686 28.24 -33.40 -25.16
CA THR A 686 27.06 -32.60 -24.80
C THR A 686 26.91 -32.54 -23.28
N LEU A 687 26.41 -31.42 -22.73
CA LEU A 687 25.95 -31.40 -21.34
C LEU A 687 24.68 -30.56 -21.17
N THR A 688 23.56 -31.27 -21.16
CA THR A 688 22.28 -30.78 -20.63
C THR A 688 22.25 -31.03 -19.12
N LEU A 689 21.70 -30.07 -18.38
CA LEU A 689 21.30 -30.10 -16.95
C LEU A 689 21.25 -31.48 -16.26
N TYR A 690 22.10 -31.67 -15.23
CA TYR A 690 21.83 -32.32 -13.92
C TYR A 690 22.98 -31.82 -12.99
N THR A 691 22.81 -31.40 -11.73
CA THR A 691 21.88 -31.72 -10.62
C THR A 691 22.17 -33.06 -9.94
N ALA A 692 22.60 -32.97 -8.68
CA ALA A 692 22.81 -34.03 -7.68
C ALA A 692 23.94 -35.05 -7.93
N GLY A 693 24.69 -35.36 -6.86
CA GLY A 693 25.81 -36.29 -6.96
C GLY A 693 26.63 -36.49 -5.69
N TYR A 694 26.01 -36.81 -4.54
CA TYR A 694 26.51 -37.86 -3.64
C TYR A 694 25.43 -38.29 -2.65
N PHE A 695 25.00 -39.55 -2.77
CA PHE A 695 24.19 -40.24 -1.77
C PHE A 695 24.71 -41.68 -1.62
N SER A 696 24.94 -42.11 -0.38
CA SER A 696 25.22 -43.48 0.07
C SER A 696 25.04 -43.44 1.58
N ILE A 697 24.37 -44.39 2.24
CA ILE A 697 24.66 -45.83 2.22
C ILE A 697 23.39 -46.71 2.05
N MET A 698 23.42 -47.55 1.02
CA MET A 698 23.02 -48.98 0.94
C MET A 698 21.77 -49.58 1.64
N LYS A 699 21.11 -50.51 0.91
CA LYS A 699 20.11 -51.58 1.30
C LYS A 699 18.62 -51.17 1.23
N THR A 700 17.68 -51.95 0.66
CA THR A 700 17.74 -53.22 -0.14
C THR A 700 16.50 -53.40 -1.06
N PHE A 701 16.60 -54.32 -2.03
CA PHE A 701 15.58 -54.81 -2.99
C PHE A 701 14.39 -55.61 -2.35
N PRO A 702 13.34 -56.13 -3.06
CA PRO A 702 13.15 -56.27 -4.54
C PRO A 702 11.75 -55.96 -5.19
N ASP A 703 11.81 -55.78 -6.53
CA ASP A 703 10.92 -56.24 -7.64
C ASP A 703 9.40 -55.96 -7.78
N GLY A 704 8.96 -55.70 -9.03
CA GLY A 704 7.55 -55.45 -9.40
C GLY A 704 7.20 -55.17 -10.89
N GLN A 705 7.95 -55.73 -11.84
CA GLN A 705 7.71 -55.88 -13.31
C GLN A 705 6.22 -55.75 -13.80
N ARG A 706 5.84 -55.14 -14.96
CA ARG A 706 6.27 -55.38 -16.37
C ARG A 706 5.87 -54.31 -17.41
N HIS A 707 6.68 -54.19 -18.47
CA HIS A 707 6.44 -53.90 -19.92
C HIS A 707 5.30 -52.94 -20.40
N ILE A 708 5.48 -51.93 -21.27
CA ILE A 708 6.30 -51.67 -22.52
C ILE A 708 5.47 -51.75 -23.82
N ASN A 709 5.29 -50.58 -24.46
CA ASN A 709 5.43 -50.22 -25.89
C ASN A 709 4.83 -48.78 -26.07
N ASP A 710 5.45 -47.77 -26.70
CA ASP A 710 6.10 -47.64 -28.03
C ASP A 710 5.11 -47.58 -29.21
N PHE A 711 5.21 -46.66 -30.21
CA PHE A 711 6.05 -45.45 -30.37
C PHE A 711 5.53 -44.61 -31.58
N PHE A 712 5.67 -43.27 -31.56
CA PHE A 712 5.64 -42.36 -32.76
C PHE A 712 4.37 -42.34 -33.65
N LEU A 713 4.32 -41.62 -34.79
CA LEU A 713 4.30 -40.15 -35.02
C LEU A 713 3.80 -39.87 -36.46
N LEU A 714 3.23 -38.68 -36.72
CA LEU A 714 3.14 -37.98 -38.03
C LEU A 714 2.35 -38.58 -39.23
N SER A 715 1.29 -37.85 -39.65
CA SER A 715 0.90 -37.42 -41.04
C SER A 715 1.20 -38.30 -42.28
N THR A 716 0.33 -38.40 -43.32
CA THR A 716 -0.48 -37.32 -43.96
C THR A 716 -1.56 -37.92 -44.93
N GLN A 717 -2.64 -37.15 -45.25
CA GLN A 717 -3.45 -37.09 -46.51
C GLN A 717 -3.60 -38.36 -47.43
N ALA A 718 -4.76 -38.75 -48.03
CA ALA A 718 -5.88 -37.98 -48.59
C ALA A 718 -7.12 -38.85 -49.04
N LEU A 719 -8.16 -38.18 -49.57
CA LEU A 719 -9.19 -38.63 -50.57
C LEU A 719 -10.37 -39.60 -50.20
N GLN A 720 -11.58 -39.01 -50.23
CA GLN A 720 -12.84 -39.46 -50.90
C GLN A 720 -13.56 -40.80 -50.59
N THR A 721 -14.70 -40.72 -49.87
CA THR A 721 -16.13 -41.03 -50.25
C THR A 721 -16.48 -42.13 -51.29
N PRO A 722 -17.68 -42.79 -51.28
CA PRO A 722 -18.97 -42.41 -50.62
C PRO A 722 -19.81 -43.58 -49.99
N GLY A 723 -21.06 -43.30 -49.57
CA GLY A 723 -22.15 -44.27 -49.27
C GLY A 723 -22.50 -44.39 -47.77
N GLN A 724 -23.61 -43.88 -47.22
CA GLN A 724 -25.06 -44.13 -47.40
C GLN A 724 -25.61 -45.42 -46.79
N TYR A 725 -26.60 -45.29 -45.88
CA TYR A 725 -27.94 -45.94 -45.81
C TYR A 725 -28.60 -45.56 -44.44
N THR A 726 -29.60 -44.65 -44.39
CA THR A 726 -31.08 -44.86 -44.23
C THR A 726 -31.59 -45.38 -42.87
N SER A 727 -32.83 -45.13 -42.38
CA SER A 727 -33.90 -44.10 -42.56
C SER A 727 -35.14 -44.53 -41.70
N THR A 728 -36.19 -43.78 -41.36
CA THR A 728 -36.55 -42.35 -41.55
C THR A 728 -36.92 -41.74 -40.16
N ASN A 729 -38.11 -41.35 -39.67
CA ASN A 729 -39.49 -40.97 -40.12
C ASN A 729 -40.16 -40.25 -38.90
N ASN A 730 -41.18 -39.36 -38.94
CA ASN A 730 -41.89 -38.61 -39.99
C ASN A 730 -42.66 -37.41 -39.34
N SER A 731 -43.16 -36.45 -40.14
CA SER A 731 -44.26 -35.50 -39.78
C SER A 731 -43.98 -34.47 -38.65
N MET A 732 -44.77 -33.40 -38.40
CA MET A 732 -45.99 -32.86 -39.05
C MET A 732 -46.00 -31.30 -39.03
N HIS A 733 -47.17 -30.68 -39.26
CA HIS A 733 -47.40 -29.23 -39.49
C HIS A 733 -48.27 -28.61 -38.35
N SER A 734 -48.48 -27.30 -38.18
CA SER A 734 -48.47 -26.21 -39.19
C SER A 734 -48.25 -24.77 -38.64
N THR A 735 -47.39 -24.02 -39.35
CA THR A 735 -47.45 -22.57 -39.67
C THR A 735 -47.89 -21.51 -38.64
N GLY A 736 -46.95 -20.60 -38.31
CA GLY A 736 -47.17 -19.20 -37.92
C GLY A 736 -45.96 -18.34 -38.36
N VAL A 737 -46.16 -17.12 -38.86
CA VAL A 737 -45.12 -16.37 -39.60
C VAL A 737 -44.28 -15.47 -38.71
N PHE A 738 -42.94 -15.58 -38.78
CA PHE A 738 -41.99 -14.51 -38.45
C PHE A 738 -40.69 -14.61 -39.27
N LEU A 739 -40.10 -13.47 -39.61
CA LEU A 739 -38.84 -13.34 -40.36
C LEU A 739 -37.62 -13.24 -39.42
N PRO A 740 -36.54 -13.98 -39.69
CA PRO A 740 -35.19 -13.64 -39.23
C PRO A 740 -34.26 -13.35 -40.41
N PHE A 741 -33.66 -12.15 -40.46
CA PHE A 741 -32.62 -11.83 -41.44
C PHE A 741 -31.27 -12.36 -40.93
N SER A 742 -30.64 -13.27 -41.68
CA SER A 742 -29.28 -13.74 -41.40
C SER A 742 -28.49 -13.94 -42.70
N LEU A 743 -27.31 -13.35 -42.77
CA LEU A 743 -26.30 -13.67 -43.77
C LEU A 743 -24.94 -13.78 -43.10
N LEU A 744 -24.40 -15.00 -43.11
CA LEU A 744 -22.98 -15.27 -42.86
C LEU A 744 -22.19 -14.76 -44.08
N PHE A 745 -20.97 -14.26 -43.84
CA PHE A 745 -19.96 -14.18 -44.90
C PHE A 745 -18.60 -14.62 -44.38
N THR A 746 -18.06 -15.67 -45.00
CA THR A 746 -16.80 -16.29 -44.59
C THR A 746 -15.65 -15.93 -45.52
N ARG A 747 -14.66 -15.23 -44.96
CA ARG A 747 -13.22 -15.53 -45.13
C ARG A 747 -12.68 -15.75 -46.55
N THR A 748 -12.15 -14.69 -47.16
CA THR A 748 -11.27 -14.80 -48.34
C THR A 748 -9.80 -14.68 -47.93
N LYS A 749 -8.98 -15.69 -48.25
CA LYS A 749 -7.51 -15.52 -48.29
C LYS A 749 -7.14 -14.89 -49.64
N MET A 750 -6.31 -13.85 -49.66
CA MET A 750 -5.44 -13.61 -50.81
C MET A 750 -4.04 -14.13 -50.52
N ILE A 751 -3.42 -14.67 -51.57
CA ILE A 751 -2.06 -15.23 -51.56
C ILE A 751 -1.19 -14.25 -52.33
N PHE A 752 -0.05 -13.87 -51.77
CA PHE A 752 1.06 -13.34 -52.56
C PHE A 752 2.25 -14.29 -52.41
N LYS A 753 2.82 -14.73 -53.53
CA LYS A 753 4.00 -15.62 -53.56
C LYS A 753 5.26 -14.77 -53.46
N SER A 754 6.28 -15.27 -52.77
CA SER A 754 7.64 -14.75 -52.85
C SER A 754 8.38 -15.34 -54.05
N SER A 755 9.14 -14.49 -54.76
CA SER A 755 10.21 -14.90 -55.67
C SER A 755 11.26 -13.80 -55.70
N HIS A 756 12.51 -14.12 -55.34
CA HIS A 756 13.60 -13.14 -55.28
C HIS A 756 14.00 -12.66 -56.68
N THR A 757 14.24 -11.35 -56.85
CA THR A 757 15.52 -10.83 -57.39
C THR A 757 15.60 -9.30 -57.33
N ASN A 758 16.84 -8.81 -57.21
CA ASN A 758 17.31 -7.43 -57.46
C ASN A 758 16.86 -6.27 -56.53
N LYS A 759 17.64 -5.18 -56.66
CA LYS A 759 17.85 -4.10 -55.68
C LYS A 759 17.04 -2.83 -56.01
N HIS A 760 17.01 -1.92 -55.04
CA HIS A 760 16.63 -0.49 -55.09
C HIS A 760 15.13 -0.11 -54.99
N SER A 761 14.93 1.10 -54.42
CA SER A 761 13.69 1.82 -54.08
C SER A 761 12.66 1.14 -53.16
N LEU A 762 12.55 1.67 -51.94
CA LEU A 762 11.31 1.71 -51.14
C LEU A 762 10.68 3.12 -51.24
N PRO A 763 9.36 3.28 -51.06
CA PRO A 763 8.64 4.47 -51.50
C PRO A 763 8.75 5.67 -50.54
N LEU A 764 9.20 6.81 -51.08
CA LEU A 764 9.34 8.10 -50.39
C LEU A 764 8.01 8.72 -49.88
N CYS A 765 6.87 8.12 -50.24
CA CYS A 765 5.53 8.70 -50.00
C CYS A 765 5.08 8.62 -48.53
N ALA A 766 5.49 7.59 -47.80
CA ALA A 766 5.02 7.35 -46.43
C ALA A 766 5.62 8.33 -45.40
N THR A 767 6.85 8.81 -45.60
CA THR A 767 7.50 9.78 -44.71
C THR A 767 6.92 11.19 -44.88
N VAL A 768 6.75 11.63 -46.13
CA VAL A 768 6.23 12.97 -46.47
C VAL A 768 4.86 13.23 -45.85
N HIS A 769 3.97 12.23 -45.78
CA HIS A 769 2.62 12.42 -45.23
C HIS A 769 2.62 12.63 -43.69
N VAL A 770 3.55 11.98 -42.98
CA VAL A 770 3.73 12.17 -41.52
C VAL A 770 4.35 13.53 -41.23
N GLU A 771 5.31 13.94 -42.05
CA GLU A 771 6.05 15.19 -41.90
C GLU A 771 5.19 16.43 -42.22
N ASP A 772 4.35 16.36 -43.25
CA ASP A 772 3.34 17.38 -43.57
C ASP A 772 2.28 17.51 -42.45
N THR A 773 1.86 16.39 -41.84
CA THR A 773 0.94 16.39 -40.69
C THR A 773 1.57 17.08 -39.47
N LEU A 774 2.85 16.80 -39.18
CA LEU A 774 3.61 17.47 -38.10
C LEU A 774 3.82 18.96 -38.37
N GLN A 775 4.00 19.37 -39.63
CA GLN A 775 4.09 20.79 -39.98
C GLN A 775 2.76 21.52 -39.79
N ARG A 776 1.62 20.92 -40.18
CA ARG A 776 0.28 21.49 -39.92
C ARG A 776 0.02 21.72 -38.44
N GLN A 777 0.27 20.71 -37.60
CA GLN A 777 0.08 20.83 -36.14
C GLN A 777 0.97 21.90 -35.50
N ARG A 778 2.22 22.07 -35.97
CA ARG A 778 3.09 23.17 -35.55
C ARG A 778 2.57 24.54 -36.00
N MET A 779 1.96 24.61 -37.18
CA MET A 779 1.38 25.84 -37.71
C MET A 779 0.12 26.24 -36.92
N GLU A 780 -0.77 25.29 -36.63
CA GLU A 780 -1.97 25.46 -35.81
C GLU A 780 -1.62 25.88 -34.38
N MET A 781 -0.68 25.20 -33.72
CA MET A 781 -0.16 25.60 -32.40
C MET A 781 0.42 27.02 -32.40
N MET A 782 1.05 27.46 -33.50
CA MET A 782 1.54 28.84 -33.63
C MET A 782 0.41 29.85 -33.90
N MET A 783 -0.67 29.46 -34.58
CA MET A 783 -1.88 30.28 -34.74
C MET A 783 -2.56 30.49 -33.39
N ASP A 784 -2.78 29.42 -32.61
CA ASP A 784 -3.40 29.46 -31.29
C ASP A 784 -2.57 30.28 -30.30
N LYS A 785 -1.24 30.10 -30.28
CA LYS A 785 -0.35 30.95 -29.47
C LYS A 785 -0.46 32.43 -29.87
N LYS A 786 -0.51 32.73 -31.17
CA LYS A 786 -0.74 34.10 -31.70
C LYS A 786 -2.19 34.59 -31.56
N TRP A 787 -3.12 33.75 -31.12
CA TRP A 787 -4.48 34.12 -30.76
C TRP A 787 -4.56 34.45 -29.27
N LEU A 788 -3.98 33.60 -28.41
CA LEU A 788 -3.79 33.85 -26.97
C LEU A 788 -2.99 35.14 -26.71
N GLU A 789 -1.86 35.35 -27.40
CA GLU A 789 -1.08 36.60 -27.34
C GLU A 789 -1.86 37.85 -27.84
N ARG A 790 -3.01 37.68 -28.51
CA ARG A 790 -3.91 38.77 -28.95
C ARG A 790 -5.09 38.99 -27.99
N GLU A 791 -5.60 37.94 -27.35
CA GLU A 791 -6.54 38.04 -26.23
C GLU A 791 -5.88 38.72 -25.02
N GLU A 792 -4.68 38.28 -24.64
CA GLU A 792 -3.92 38.79 -23.49
C GLU A 792 -3.58 40.29 -23.64
N ARG A 793 -3.26 40.73 -24.87
CA ARG A 793 -3.03 42.15 -25.21
C ARG A 793 -4.30 43.00 -25.28
N GLN A 794 -5.49 42.40 -25.25
CA GLN A 794 -6.75 43.13 -25.12
C GLN A 794 -7.22 43.25 -23.66
N MET A 795 -6.64 42.48 -22.72
CA MET A 795 -7.03 42.51 -21.30
C MET A 795 -6.19 43.44 -20.41
N THR A 796 -5.21 44.19 -20.96
CA THR A 796 -4.30 45.05 -20.17
C THR A 796 -4.16 46.47 -20.74
N PRO A 797 -4.54 47.53 -19.99
CA PRO A 797 -4.24 48.91 -20.39
C PRO A 797 -2.78 49.28 -20.02
N PRO A 798 -2.04 50.01 -20.87
CA PRO A 798 -0.66 50.39 -20.59
C PRO A 798 -0.57 51.59 -19.64
N LEU A 799 0.34 51.52 -18.66
CA LEU A 799 0.76 52.68 -17.85
C LEU A 799 2.27 52.89 -17.97
N SER A 800 2.68 54.16 -17.86
CA SER A 800 4.02 54.63 -18.19
C SER A 800 5.02 54.51 -17.03
N PRO A 801 6.33 54.39 -17.32
CA PRO A 801 7.35 54.31 -16.29
C PRO A 801 7.66 55.69 -15.70
N LYS A 802 7.58 55.83 -14.37
CA LYS A 802 8.38 56.82 -13.62
C LYS A 802 8.52 56.53 -12.13
N ASP A 803 9.77 56.64 -11.69
CA ASP A 803 10.26 56.97 -10.34
C ASP A 803 10.06 55.99 -9.17
N ARG A 804 10.88 56.21 -8.13
CA ARG A 804 11.20 55.28 -7.03
C ARG A 804 10.58 55.75 -5.69
N PRO A 805 10.53 54.91 -4.63
CA PRO A 805 9.72 55.16 -3.45
C PRO A 805 10.37 56.11 -2.43
N PRO A 806 9.55 56.67 -1.53
CA PRO A 806 9.97 56.96 -0.16
C PRO A 806 9.14 56.21 0.90
N GLU A 807 9.87 55.57 1.82
CA GLU A 807 9.67 55.35 3.27
C GLU A 807 8.28 55.07 3.90
N LYS A 808 8.30 54.15 4.87
CA LYS A 808 7.18 53.81 5.78
C LYS A 808 7.16 54.73 7.02
N PRO A 809 5.99 55.24 7.44
CA PRO A 809 5.71 55.51 8.84
C PRO A 809 5.40 54.21 9.64
N PRO A 810 5.54 54.19 10.97
CA PRO A 810 5.37 52.98 11.80
C PRO A 810 3.90 52.61 12.07
N MET A 811 3.66 51.33 12.40
CA MET A 811 2.35 50.82 12.83
C MET A 811 1.98 51.26 14.26
N PRO A 812 0.71 51.62 14.51
CA PRO A 812 0.06 51.50 15.80
C PRO A 812 -0.62 50.14 15.99
N ALA A 813 -0.74 49.74 17.25
CA ALA A 813 -1.21 48.45 17.76
C ALA A 813 -2.60 47.94 17.26
N THR A 814 -2.64 46.63 17.01
CA THR A 814 -3.73 45.68 17.32
C THR A 814 -5.17 45.99 16.88
N ILE A 815 -5.66 45.25 15.87
CA ILE A 815 -7.09 44.96 15.68
C ILE A 815 -7.34 43.44 15.75
N SER A 816 -8.51 43.07 16.26
CA SER A 816 -8.88 41.77 16.82
C SER A 816 -8.93 40.58 15.86
N LYS A 817 -8.96 39.37 16.46
CA LYS A 817 -9.53 38.14 15.87
C LYS A 817 -10.87 38.43 15.15
N PRO A 818 -11.24 37.67 14.10
CA PRO A 818 -12.54 37.82 13.45
C PRO A 818 -13.70 37.56 14.43
N ARG A 819 -14.73 38.42 14.40
CA ARG A 819 -15.98 38.20 15.12
C ARG A 819 -16.91 37.25 14.35
N PRO A 820 -17.83 36.53 15.02
CA PRO A 820 -18.90 35.80 14.36
C PRO A 820 -19.83 36.71 13.54
N THR A 821 -20.21 36.31 12.34
CA THR A 821 -21.15 37.02 11.44
C THR A 821 -22.62 37.02 11.94
N ALA A 822 -22.89 36.43 13.11
CA ALA A 822 -24.20 36.33 13.73
C ALA A 822 -24.69 37.62 14.44
N GLU A 823 -23.79 38.55 14.74
CA GLU A 823 -24.08 39.81 15.47
C GLU A 823 -24.54 40.97 14.56
N LEU A 824 -24.71 40.73 13.26
CA LEU A 824 -25.13 41.75 12.29
C LEU A 824 -26.65 41.88 12.21
N ASP A 825 -27.14 43.11 12.04
CA ASP A 825 -28.54 43.33 11.70
C ASP A 825 -28.83 42.82 10.28
N ARG A 826 -29.97 42.13 10.15
CA ARG A 826 -30.44 41.51 8.90
C ARG A 826 -31.72 42.17 8.37
N ALA A 827 -32.25 43.18 9.06
CA ALA A 827 -33.40 43.94 8.61
C ALA A 827 -33.07 44.70 7.30
N GLY A 828 -33.62 44.21 6.18
CA GLY A 828 -33.33 44.76 4.85
C GLY A 828 -32.03 44.27 4.20
N ASP A 829 -31.37 43.23 4.73
CA ASP A 829 -30.20 42.64 4.06
C ASP A 829 -30.65 41.82 2.82
N GLU A 830 -30.58 42.47 1.66
CA GLU A 830 -30.88 41.94 0.34
C GLU A 830 -30.13 40.62 0.04
N VAL A 831 -28.86 40.52 0.45
CA VAL A 831 -27.98 39.37 0.19
C VAL A 831 -28.32 38.20 1.11
N TYR A 832 -28.49 38.45 2.41
CA TYR A 832 -29.01 37.46 3.36
C TYR A 832 -30.37 36.91 2.90
N THR A 833 -31.25 37.79 2.41
CA THR A 833 -32.56 37.41 1.86
C THR A 833 -32.41 36.51 0.62
N GLY A 834 -31.45 36.80 -0.27
CA GLY A 834 -31.12 35.96 -1.42
C GLY A 834 -30.58 34.58 -1.04
N VAL A 835 -29.70 34.49 -0.03
CA VAL A 835 -29.19 33.20 0.48
C VAL A 835 -30.29 32.40 1.17
N MET A 836 -31.16 33.02 1.95
CA MET A 836 -32.30 32.33 2.57
C MET A 836 -33.32 31.86 1.53
N ALA A 837 -33.50 32.59 0.43
CA ALA A 837 -34.28 32.12 -0.72
C ALA A 837 -33.62 30.89 -1.39
N MET A 838 -32.30 30.86 -1.54
CA MET A 838 -31.56 29.71 -2.06
C MET A 838 -31.74 28.47 -1.16
N VAL A 839 -31.51 28.61 0.15
CA VAL A 839 -31.71 27.54 1.13
C VAL A 839 -33.14 27.01 1.09
N LYS A 840 -34.14 27.90 1.00
CA LYS A 840 -35.56 27.50 0.86
C LYS A 840 -35.82 26.68 -0.41
N GLN A 841 -35.25 27.08 -1.56
CA GLN A 841 -35.39 26.33 -2.82
C GLN A 841 -34.70 24.95 -2.76
N VAL A 842 -33.55 24.85 -2.10
CA VAL A 842 -32.84 23.56 -1.93
C VAL A 842 -33.59 22.63 -0.98
N VAL A 843 -34.18 23.16 0.10
CA VAL A 843 -35.08 22.39 0.99
C VAL A 843 -36.35 21.95 0.26
N GLN A 844 -36.93 22.81 -0.58
CA GLN A 844 -38.08 22.45 -1.41
C GLN A 844 -37.74 21.30 -2.37
N LEU A 845 -36.62 21.40 -3.11
CA LEU A 845 -36.13 20.31 -3.96
C LEU A 845 -35.91 19.01 -3.19
N LYS A 846 -35.34 19.07 -1.98
CA LYS A 846 -35.15 17.90 -1.11
C LYS A 846 -36.46 17.22 -0.71
N ASN A 847 -37.52 18.00 -0.47
CA ASN A 847 -38.83 17.47 -0.11
C ASN A 847 -39.55 16.87 -1.32
N ASP A 848 -39.46 17.54 -2.48
CA ASP A 848 -40.21 17.17 -3.68
C ASP A 848 -39.58 16.01 -4.46
N ILE A 849 -38.25 15.84 -4.46
CA ILE A 849 -37.55 14.92 -5.38
C ILE A 849 -37.98 13.44 -5.30
N THR A 850 -38.56 13.02 -4.18
CA THR A 850 -39.07 11.65 -3.98
C THR A 850 -40.41 11.40 -4.69
N THR A 851 -41.22 12.44 -4.88
CA THR A 851 -42.56 12.39 -5.51
C THR A 851 -42.58 13.02 -6.92
N LEU A 852 -41.65 13.94 -7.19
CA LEU A 852 -41.55 14.70 -8.43
C LEU A 852 -41.12 13.81 -9.62
N PRO A 853 -41.82 13.86 -10.78
CA PRO A 853 -41.41 13.15 -11.98
C PRO A 853 -40.18 13.81 -12.63
N SER A 854 -39.38 13.01 -13.32
CA SER A 854 -38.10 13.43 -13.89
C SER A 854 -38.18 14.41 -15.05
N SER A 855 -39.37 14.64 -15.60
CA SER A 855 -39.65 15.75 -16.53
C SER A 855 -39.51 17.12 -15.86
N GLU A 856 -39.74 17.20 -14.55
CA GLU A 856 -39.78 18.46 -13.79
C GLU A 856 -38.45 18.82 -13.10
N TYR A 857 -37.47 17.92 -13.05
CA TYR A 857 -36.14 18.22 -12.46
C TYR A 857 -35.48 19.45 -13.10
N PRO A 858 -35.56 19.68 -14.43
CA PRO A 858 -35.12 20.92 -15.06
C PRO A 858 -35.84 22.16 -14.57
N ASN A 859 -37.12 22.08 -14.21
CA ASN A 859 -37.87 23.23 -13.70
C ASN A 859 -37.42 23.60 -12.27
N SER A 860 -37.20 22.61 -11.40
CA SER A 860 -36.64 22.84 -10.06
C SER A 860 -35.21 23.39 -10.10
N VAL A 861 -34.33 22.83 -10.94
CA VAL A 861 -32.95 23.33 -11.10
C VAL A 861 -32.90 24.69 -11.80
N LYS A 862 -33.84 24.98 -12.71
CA LYS A 862 -34.03 26.32 -13.30
C LYS A 862 -34.47 27.34 -12.25
N ALA A 863 -35.33 26.98 -11.29
CA ALA A 863 -35.70 27.86 -10.18
C ALA A 863 -34.47 28.21 -9.32
N LEU A 864 -33.66 27.21 -8.93
CA LEU A 864 -32.38 27.44 -8.25
C LEU A 864 -31.45 28.36 -9.05
N GLY A 865 -31.30 28.13 -10.36
CA GLY A 865 -30.49 28.99 -11.23
C GLY A 865 -31.02 30.43 -11.39
N VAL A 866 -32.32 30.65 -11.28
CA VAL A 866 -32.92 32.00 -11.23
C VAL A 866 -32.63 32.68 -9.88
N THR A 867 -32.81 31.97 -8.77
CA THR A 867 -32.48 32.47 -7.43
C THR A 867 -30.99 32.81 -7.30
N LEU A 868 -30.09 32.00 -7.89
CA LEU A 868 -28.66 32.28 -7.90
C LEU A 868 -28.33 33.58 -8.64
N ARG A 869 -28.91 33.80 -9.83
CA ARG A 869 -28.69 35.04 -10.59
C ARG A 869 -29.20 36.27 -9.83
N SER A 870 -30.34 36.18 -9.14
CA SER A 870 -30.82 37.27 -8.29
C SER A 870 -29.90 37.55 -7.10
N LEU A 871 -29.37 36.52 -6.44
CA LEU A 871 -28.37 36.67 -5.38
C LEU A 871 -27.07 37.31 -5.90
N ILE A 872 -26.57 36.86 -7.05
CA ILE A 872 -25.37 37.43 -7.70
C ILE A 872 -25.60 38.92 -8.03
N GLN A 873 -26.73 39.28 -8.63
CA GLN A 873 -27.07 40.67 -8.93
C GLN A 873 -27.09 41.56 -7.66
N LYS A 874 -27.71 41.09 -6.56
CA LYS A 874 -27.73 41.81 -5.28
C LYS A 874 -26.34 41.98 -4.66
N VAL A 875 -25.40 41.08 -4.96
CA VAL A 875 -23.99 41.23 -4.57
C VAL A 875 -23.28 42.23 -5.49
N ASP A 876 -23.56 42.20 -6.80
CA ASP A 876 -23.02 43.18 -7.76
C ASP A 876 -23.48 44.61 -7.50
N GLU A 877 -24.71 44.80 -7.01
CA GLU A 877 -25.25 46.11 -6.61
C GLU A 877 -24.53 46.69 -5.37
N ILE A 878 -24.01 45.85 -4.47
CA ILE A 878 -23.23 46.32 -3.31
C ILE A 878 -21.71 46.35 -3.54
N LEU A 879 -21.17 45.58 -4.49
CA LEU A 879 -19.72 45.46 -4.75
C LEU A 879 -18.99 46.81 -4.87
N PRO A 880 -19.53 47.84 -5.56
CA PRO A 880 -18.90 49.17 -5.64
C PRO A 880 -18.76 49.91 -4.29
N SER A 881 -19.50 49.49 -3.26
CA SER A 881 -19.41 50.05 -1.90
C SER A 881 -18.42 49.31 -0.99
N LEU A 882 -17.96 48.13 -1.39
CA LEU A 882 -17.11 47.26 -0.57
C LEU A 882 -15.62 47.53 -0.78
N HIS A 883 -14.81 47.20 0.22
CA HIS A 883 -13.38 47.47 0.17
C HIS A 883 -12.67 46.60 -0.89
N HIS A 884 -11.89 47.22 -1.78
CA HIS A 884 -11.33 46.59 -2.98
C HIS A 884 -10.53 45.29 -2.69
N SER A 885 -9.88 45.20 -1.52
CA SER A 885 -9.09 44.03 -1.11
C SER A 885 -9.92 42.77 -0.83
N VAL A 886 -11.24 42.85 -0.85
CA VAL A 886 -12.18 41.72 -0.66
C VAL A 886 -13.02 41.48 -1.91
N THR A 887 -13.06 42.42 -2.86
CA THR A 887 -13.74 42.28 -4.14
C THR A 887 -13.24 41.06 -4.92
N THR A 888 -11.93 40.79 -4.91
CA THR A 888 -11.31 39.61 -5.54
C THR A 888 -11.76 38.28 -4.90
N GLU A 889 -11.96 38.28 -3.58
CA GLU A 889 -12.43 37.11 -2.80
C GLU A 889 -13.89 36.80 -3.17
N ILE A 890 -14.76 37.82 -3.13
CA ILE A 890 -16.18 37.74 -3.50
C ILE A 890 -16.34 37.33 -4.97
N GLU A 891 -15.54 37.87 -5.89
CA GLU A 891 -15.55 37.49 -7.31
C GLU A 891 -15.06 36.04 -7.54
N GLY A 892 -14.13 35.56 -6.71
CA GLY A 892 -13.75 34.15 -6.65
C GLY A 892 -14.93 33.25 -6.27
N THR A 893 -15.67 33.61 -5.22
CA THR A 893 -16.87 32.86 -4.79
C THR A 893 -18.00 32.93 -5.82
N LYS A 894 -18.21 34.07 -6.49
CA LYS A 894 -19.16 34.18 -7.62
C LYS A 894 -18.81 33.23 -8.78
N LYS A 895 -17.52 33.06 -9.10
CA LYS A 895 -17.06 32.10 -10.12
C LYS A 895 -17.24 30.65 -9.68
N LEU A 896 -16.99 30.34 -8.41
CA LEU A 896 -17.26 29.02 -7.81
C LEU A 896 -18.75 28.64 -7.94
N LEU A 897 -19.67 29.53 -7.52
CA LEU A 897 -21.11 29.27 -7.58
C LEU A 897 -21.66 28.98 -8.99
N ASN A 898 -21.08 29.60 -10.03
CA ASN A 898 -21.45 29.30 -11.42
C ASN A 898 -20.99 27.90 -11.86
N LYS A 899 -19.84 27.42 -11.36
CA LYS A 899 -19.36 26.05 -11.55
C LYS A 899 -20.24 25.05 -10.79
N ASP A 900 -20.67 25.36 -9.57
CA ASP A 900 -21.49 24.45 -8.75
C ASP A 900 -22.91 24.29 -9.32
N LEU A 901 -23.48 25.36 -9.88
CA LEU A 901 -24.71 25.26 -10.68
C LEU A 901 -24.51 24.39 -11.93
N GLY A 902 -23.33 24.44 -12.55
CA GLY A 902 -22.95 23.54 -13.65
C GLY A 902 -22.92 22.06 -13.24
N GLU A 903 -22.33 21.75 -12.09
CA GLU A 903 -22.31 20.39 -11.55
C GLU A 903 -23.72 19.91 -11.13
N LEU A 904 -24.54 20.79 -10.55
CA LEU A 904 -25.96 20.48 -10.27
C LEU A 904 -26.73 20.13 -11.56
N ILE A 905 -26.53 20.88 -12.65
CA ILE A 905 -27.13 20.58 -13.96
C ILE A 905 -26.59 19.24 -14.52
N SER A 906 -25.31 18.93 -14.30
CA SER A 906 -24.70 17.64 -14.66
C SER A 906 -25.36 16.46 -13.91
N LYS A 907 -25.45 16.55 -12.57
CA LYS A 907 -26.12 15.53 -11.74
C LYS A 907 -27.62 15.40 -12.05
N MET A 908 -28.29 16.51 -12.36
CA MET A 908 -29.68 16.50 -12.80
C MET A 908 -29.87 15.74 -14.11
N ARG A 909 -29.03 15.97 -15.13
CA ARG A 909 -29.07 15.20 -16.39
C ARG A 909 -28.84 13.71 -16.16
N LEU A 910 -27.87 13.36 -15.30
CA LEU A 910 -27.60 11.97 -14.91
C LEU A 910 -28.82 11.33 -14.19
N ALA A 911 -29.50 12.09 -13.33
CA ALA A 911 -30.72 11.67 -12.64
C ALA A 911 -31.93 11.52 -13.59
N GLN A 912 -32.01 12.28 -14.68
CA GLN A 912 -33.02 12.09 -15.73
C GLN A 912 -32.74 10.86 -16.62
N GLN A 913 -31.47 10.57 -16.89
CA GLN A 913 -31.06 9.40 -17.70
C GLN A 913 -31.29 8.06 -16.96
N ASN A 914 -31.16 8.05 -15.63
CA ASN A 914 -31.22 6.83 -14.80
C ASN A 914 -32.59 6.58 -14.14
N THR A 915 -33.65 7.20 -14.65
CA THR A 915 -35.00 7.22 -14.04
C THR A 915 -35.69 5.87 -13.94
N VAL A 916 -35.37 4.95 -14.86
CA VAL A 916 -35.90 3.58 -14.93
C VAL A 916 -34.86 2.52 -14.53
N THR A 917 -33.71 2.92 -14.00
CA THR A 917 -32.64 2.01 -13.57
C THR A 917 -32.61 1.88 -12.04
N SER A 918 -31.93 0.86 -11.53
CA SER A 918 -31.69 0.70 -10.08
C SER A 918 -30.80 1.80 -9.48
N LEU A 919 -30.26 2.72 -10.29
CA LEU A 919 -29.45 3.85 -9.85
C LEU A 919 -30.27 5.13 -9.62
N LYS A 920 -31.59 5.11 -9.87
CA LYS A 920 -32.49 6.27 -9.69
C LYS A 920 -32.25 7.01 -8.37
N GLU A 921 -32.28 6.28 -7.25
CA GLU A 921 -32.10 6.86 -5.91
C GLU A 921 -30.70 7.46 -5.73
N ASP A 922 -29.64 6.80 -6.20
CA ASP A 922 -28.27 7.29 -6.07
C ASP A 922 -28.00 8.52 -6.94
N CYS A 923 -28.62 8.61 -8.11
CA CYS A 923 -28.57 9.81 -8.93
C CYS A 923 -29.38 10.96 -8.31
N GLN A 924 -30.53 10.68 -7.69
CA GLN A 924 -31.28 11.67 -6.90
C GLN A 924 -30.46 12.16 -5.68
N ARG A 925 -29.83 11.25 -4.92
CA ARG A 925 -28.90 11.58 -3.82
C ARG A 925 -27.75 12.46 -4.29
N GLN A 926 -27.13 12.15 -5.43
CA GLN A 926 -26.06 12.99 -6.01
C GLN A 926 -26.54 14.37 -6.45
N MET A 927 -27.75 14.49 -6.99
CA MET A 927 -28.33 15.79 -7.35
C MET A 927 -28.63 16.63 -6.10
N LEU A 928 -29.16 16.03 -5.03
CA LEU A 928 -29.33 16.71 -3.74
C LEU A 928 -28.00 17.13 -3.12
N ALA A 929 -26.97 16.30 -3.20
CA ALA A 929 -25.64 16.65 -2.71
C ALA A 929 -25.06 17.89 -3.42
N ALA A 930 -25.17 17.96 -4.75
CA ALA A 930 -24.75 19.14 -5.51
C ALA A 930 -25.58 20.40 -5.15
N ALA A 931 -26.90 20.25 -4.91
CA ALA A 931 -27.75 21.35 -4.47
C ALA A 931 -27.40 21.82 -3.03
N HIS A 932 -27.02 20.90 -2.14
CA HIS A 932 -26.54 21.24 -0.79
C HIS A 932 -25.20 22.00 -0.84
N THR A 933 -24.25 21.59 -1.70
CA THR A 933 -22.99 22.33 -1.91
C THR A 933 -23.28 23.75 -2.40
N LEU A 934 -24.12 23.91 -3.42
CA LEU A 934 -24.50 25.24 -3.94
C LEU A 934 -25.09 26.15 -2.85
N ALA A 935 -25.91 25.62 -1.93
CA ALA A 935 -26.43 26.38 -0.79
C ALA A 935 -25.36 26.72 0.26
N LEU A 936 -24.40 25.82 0.52
CA LEU A 936 -23.28 26.06 1.42
C LEU A 936 -22.37 27.17 0.89
N ASP A 937 -22.03 27.14 -0.40
CA ASP A 937 -21.19 28.18 -1.00
C ASP A 937 -21.93 29.52 -1.18
N CYS A 938 -23.27 29.51 -1.27
CA CYS A 938 -24.07 30.74 -1.15
C CYS A 938 -23.99 31.33 0.27
N LYS A 939 -23.86 30.51 1.32
CA LYS A 939 -23.57 31.00 2.68
C LYS A 939 -22.13 31.52 2.78
N ASN A 940 -21.16 30.84 2.18
CA ASN A 940 -19.76 31.29 2.17
C ASN A 940 -19.62 32.66 1.48
N LEU A 941 -20.39 32.92 0.41
CA LEU A 941 -20.50 34.23 -0.24
C LEU A 941 -21.03 35.32 0.72
N LEU A 942 -22.05 35.02 1.53
CA LEU A 942 -22.58 35.93 2.53
C LEU A 942 -21.56 36.21 3.65
N ASP A 943 -20.88 35.19 4.16
CA ASP A 943 -19.84 35.37 5.19
C ASP A 943 -18.64 36.18 4.67
N ALA A 944 -18.31 36.09 3.38
CA ALA A 944 -17.30 36.95 2.74
C ALA A 944 -17.79 38.39 2.54
N VAL A 945 -19.04 38.58 2.10
CA VAL A 945 -19.70 39.89 1.98
C VAL A 945 -19.82 40.59 3.33
N ASP A 946 -20.15 39.87 4.40
CA ASP A 946 -20.25 40.41 5.75
C ASP A 946 -18.88 40.81 6.31
N GLN A 947 -17.83 40.03 6.05
CA GLN A 947 -16.46 40.45 6.35
C GLN A 947 -16.05 41.71 5.56
N ALA A 948 -16.45 41.83 4.29
CA ALA A 948 -16.21 43.03 3.51
C ALA A 948 -16.97 44.26 4.07
N ARG A 949 -18.24 44.10 4.46
CA ARG A 949 -19.05 45.13 5.13
C ARG A 949 -18.42 45.59 6.45
N VAL A 950 -17.91 44.66 7.26
CA VAL A 950 -17.19 44.98 8.51
C VAL A 950 -15.89 45.74 8.22
N ARG A 951 -15.06 45.28 7.26
CA ARG A 951 -13.81 45.96 6.87
C ARG A 951 -14.05 47.34 6.25
N ALA A 952 -15.24 47.59 5.68
CA ALA A 952 -15.64 48.87 5.09
C ALA A 952 -16.39 49.81 6.06
N ASN A 953 -16.58 49.44 7.33
CA ASN A 953 -17.45 50.15 8.30
C ASN A 953 -18.92 50.33 7.83
N LEU A 954 -19.39 49.47 6.91
CA LEU A 954 -20.78 49.42 6.43
C LEU A 954 -21.64 48.39 7.21
N ALA A 955 -21.02 47.58 8.05
CA ALA A 955 -21.69 46.64 8.94
C ALA A 955 -22.55 47.38 9.99
N ARG A 956 -23.84 47.03 10.06
CA ARG A 956 -24.71 47.40 11.18
C ARG A 956 -24.63 46.31 12.24
N PRO A 957 -24.02 46.53 13.42
CA PRO A 957 -24.18 45.63 14.56
C PRO A 957 -25.63 45.68 15.06
N ARG A 958 -26.06 44.59 15.70
CA ARG A 958 -27.30 44.52 16.48
C ARG A 958 -27.21 45.23 17.83
#